data_AF-A0A512U7X1-F1
#
_entry.id   AF-A0A512U7X1-F1
#
_cell.length_a   1.000
_cell.length_b   1.000
_cell.length_c   1.000
_cell.angle_alpha   90.00
_cell.angle_beta   90.00
_cell.angle_gamma   90.00
#
_symmetry.space_group_name_H-M   'P 1'
#
loop_
_entity.id
_entity.type
_entity.pdbx_description
1 polymer ?
#
loop_
_entity_poly.entity_id
_entity_poly.type
_entity_poly.pdbx_seq_one_letter_code
_entity_poly.pdbx_strand_id
1 'polypeptide(L)'
;MPRQFPLIRNLNNLVWNIKHYQPSARRPAFKASRHPFCTNIQLRDASYAYWFEETSRDIRHKLAARKNEFSKTEKEPFSQEKVVGNRSLRGPVLSSAHASLDEHRSAPNEDIKFEISQDEIEIVRLFQSGEFADMYSRIKECKEKSVLVPVELVNEMASRVYNELPTDTVDSYLLQSVVEPPAFYWKNDLRYSNSSMKFVPRLAYLHKTFSLYESIGISNKSFLQNYIWLCYHEGDLRKLQKLLYLYLKSPSYDSRTLSYVINAFIYNYDVQFSKSLFDSIVAMNKPLSESLVSSTLVAFVKVGALYDHLYDISHLWLTSANCESPYPKTIALLAEQTYKFGTEKEISLVNKLCEASGYENNFLVQMVRTQSKILHRDNNQKKTLTSDDVTEILRLRNTLGNSRHALKVYYESYIHFFSKYCNMTMVQLILKEMKKDDIPISKFAYDSIIQHYVSNSKFVLLSKFMEKFVSKYIAFEPIYVKQLFEAFIKTYPYHGEEFALGFHEWLQSNADLSMNEKLIIGKECQIVTSGSKMTPCAMKKATLENDKKYALSGWTNIKQSTGKPIVKLQKRHQVQFRMVEGIRDVMRKGIRPDYHVIENTLRNSSSSLRSVILETLSDMRMDRSSTRLAIHHFLLGYPQKDDFRRFVEGNFKDLNTSDKLLLARRSMNSYDFETTSLLLNSLQKVDMTDGRRMISLNLKLRNDIFRNDFEGCVKEIEEFPIDEITLSPYIYNQCRYIEKSISRKLNKSTTPDEDTPSPDIMNIALEKLRGLIGDIEVRLKKDDADVRGLIQESFQMLNVWVKSSRKQDPRKV
;
A
#
# COMPACT_ATOMS: atom_id res chain seq x y z
N MET A 1 25.75 -49.04 -6.37
CA MET A 1 25.09 -48.22 -5.31
C MET A 1 24.94 -46.78 -5.79
N PRO A 2 23.72 -46.32 -6.11
CA PRO A 2 23.52 -44.96 -6.60
C PRO A 2 23.46 -43.97 -5.44
N ARG A 3 24.23 -42.89 -5.57
CA ARG A 3 24.36 -41.76 -4.64
C ARG A 3 23.02 -41.06 -4.44
N GLN A 4 22.60 -40.91 -3.18
CA GLN A 4 21.47 -40.08 -2.80
C GLN A 4 21.72 -38.61 -3.19
N PHE A 5 20.70 -38.00 -3.79
CA PHE A 5 20.71 -36.64 -4.33
C PHE A 5 20.72 -35.60 -3.18
N PRO A 6 21.54 -34.53 -3.22
CA PRO A 6 21.83 -33.68 -2.06
C PRO A 6 20.70 -32.72 -1.65
N LEU A 7 19.50 -32.83 -2.21
CA LEU A 7 18.43 -31.84 -2.03
C LEU A 7 17.63 -32.04 -0.73
N ILE A 8 17.63 -33.24 -0.16
CA ILE A 8 16.80 -33.54 1.03
C ILE A 8 17.39 -32.89 2.30
N ARG A 9 18.72 -32.73 2.38
CA ARG A 9 19.37 -32.12 3.55
C ARG A 9 19.27 -30.59 3.60
N ASN A 10 19.01 -29.95 2.46
CA ASN A 10 18.78 -28.49 2.38
C ASN A 10 17.34 -28.09 2.67
N LEU A 11 16.37 -29.01 2.57
CA LEU A 11 14.96 -28.74 2.80
C LEU A 11 14.61 -28.64 4.30
N ASN A 12 15.31 -29.36 5.19
CA ASN A 12 15.06 -29.27 6.64
C ASN A 12 15.72 -28.06 7.31
N ASN A 13 16.72 -27.43 6.67
CA ASN A 13 17.28 -26.16 7.15
C ASN A 13 16.47 -24.92 6.70
N LEU A 14 15.42 -25.13 5.91
CA LEU A 14 14.62 -24.09 5.27
C LEU A 14 13.35 -23.71 6.06
N VAL A 15 12.99 -24.42 7.12
CA VAL A 15 11.75 -24.15 7.85
C VAL A 15 11.92 -22.93 8.79
N TRP A 16 13.01 -22.76 9.54
CA TRP A 16 13.18 -21.58 10.44
C TRP A 16 14.65 -21.26 10.79
N ASN A 17 15.46 -20.69 9.88
CA ASN A 17 16.78 -20.20 10.30
C ASN A 17 17.25 -18.90 9.60
N ILE A 18 16.87 -17.77 10.18
CA ILE A 18 17.41 -16.42 9.87
C ILE A 18 18.85 -16.33 10.42
N LYS A 19 19.80 -17.11 9.91
CA LYS A 19 21.21 -17.06 10.36
C LYS A 19 22.25 -17.37 9.28
N HIS A 20 22.14 -16.85 8.05
CA HIS A 20 23.32 -16.76 7.17
C HIS A 20 23.31 -15.45 6.34
N TYR A 21 24.12 -14.49 6.81
CA TYR A 21 24.60 -13.24 6.15
C TYR A 21 25.61 -13.62 5.04
N GLN A 22 25.88 -12.94 3.91
CA GLN A 22 25.80 -11.54 3.41
C GLN A 22 26.03 -11.55 1.84
N PRO A 23 26.25 -10.43 1.04
CA PRO A 23 26.86 -9.10 1.31
C PRO A 23 25.95 -7.87 0.97
N SER A 24 25.94 -6.67 1.59
CA SER A 24 26.91 -5.67 2.15
C SER A 24 27.55 -4.63 1.21
N ALA A 25 27.18 -4.57 -0.07
CA ALA A 25 27.79 -3.61 -0.98
C ALA A 25 27.21 -2.17 -0.93
N ARG A 26 26.13 -1.90 -0.18
CA ARG A 26 25.44 -0.58 -0.18
C ARG A 26 25.25 0.08 1.19
N ARG A 27 25.80 -0.50 2.26
CA ARG A 27 25.68 0.06 3.63
C ARG A 27 26.94 0.84 3.99
N PRO A 28 26.84 2.06 4.56
CA PRO A 28 28.01 2.70 5.15
C PRO A 28 28.47 1.90 6.38
N ALA A 29 29.77 1.63 6.48
CA ALA A 29 30.36 0.95 7.62
C ALA A 29 30.37 1.87 8.85
N PHE A 30 29.90 1.38 10.00
CA PHE A 30 30.12 2.03 11.30
C PHE A 30 31.60 1.89 11.68
N LYS A 31 32.31 3.01 11.91
CA LYS A 31 33.75 3.03 12.25
C LYS A 31 34.06 3.14 13.76
N ALA A 32 33.10 2.87 14.65
CA ALA A 32 33.33 2.93 16.09
C ALA A 32 33.11 1.55 16.71
N SER A 33 34.19 0.84 17.07
CA SER A 33 34.17 -0.54 17.60
C SER A 33 33.66 -0.69 19.04
N ARG A 34 33.17 0.40 19.68
CA ARG A 34 32.81 0.41 21.11
C ARG A 34 31.52 1.19 21.43
N HIS A 35 30.60 1.38 20.48
CA HIS A 35 29.36 2.12 20.73
C HIS A 35 28.16 1.19 20.97
N PRO A 36 27.22 1.51 21.89
CA PRO A 36 25.95 0.78 22.06
C PRO A 36 25.02 0.74 20.82
N PHE A 37 25.39 1.42 19.72
CA PHE A 37 24.71 1.32 18.41
C PHE A 37 25.37 0.31 17.47
N CYS A 38 26.41 -0.38 17.93
CA CYS A 38 26.94 -1.54 17.25
C CYS A 38 26.01 -2.72 17.53
N THR A 39 25.27 -3.14 16.51
CA THR A 39 24.57 -4.43 16.59
C THR A 39 25.58 -5.56 16.83
N ASN A 40 25.20 -6.64 17.52
CA ASN A 40 26.05 -7.84 17.71
C ASN A 40 26.64 -8.39 16.39
N ILE A 41 26.04 -8.04 15.26
CA ILE A 41 26.50 -8.31 13.89
C ILE A 41 27.73 -7.48 13.50
N GLN A 42 27.79 -6.19 13.83
CA GLN A 42 28.95 -5.33 13.54
C GLN A 42 30.14 -5.66 14.45
N LEU A 43 29.88 -6.10 15.69
CA LEU A 43 30.91 -6.60 16.61
C LEU A 43 31.45 -7.97 16.17
N ARG A 44 30.60 -8.85 15.61
CA ARG A 44 31.02 -10.12 15.01
C ARG A 44 31.77 -9.96 13.68
N ASP A 45 31.33 -9.06 12.80
CA ASP A 45 32.05 -8.76 11.55
C ASP A 45 33.42 -8.14 11.86
N ALA A 46 33.53 -7.30 12.90
CA ALA A 46 34.81 -6.80 13.39
C ALA A 46 35.66 -7.91 14.04
N SER A 47 35.08 -8.84 14.80
CA SER A 47 35.84 -9.96 15.40
C SER A 47 36.25 -11.01 14.37
N TYR A 48 35.46 -11.27 13.32
CA TYR A 48 35.83 -12.16 12.23
C TYR A 48 36.79 -11.49 11.25
N ALA A 49 36.66 -10.19 10.97
CA ALA A 49 37.67 -9.46 10.21
C ALA A 49 38.98 -9.37 10.99
N TYR A 50 38.94 -9.16 12.31
CA TYR A 50 40.13 -9.18 13.18
C TYR A 50 40.72 -10.60 13.29
N TRP A 51 39.88 -11.62 13.47
CA TRP A 51 40.33 -13.02 13.46
C TRP A 51 40.87 -13.43 12.09
N PHE A 52 40.29 -12.97 10.98
CA PHE A 52 40.77 -13.21 9.61
C PHE A 52 42.01 -12.37 9.29
N GLU A 53 42.18 -11.19 9.90
CA GLU A 53 43.39 -10.37 9.79
C GLU A 53 44.54 -10.96 10.64
N GLU A 54 44.25 -11.45 11.84
CA GLU A 54 45.20 -12.21 12.68
C GLU A 54 45.54 -13.56 12.06
N THR A 55 44.56 -14.35 11.60
CA THR A 55 44.82 -15.63 10.94
C THR A 55 45.39 -15.46 9.54
N SER A 56 45.11 -14.39 8.79
CA SER A 56 45.80 -14.12 7.52
C SER A 56 47.20 -13.56 7.72
N ARG A 57 47.48 -12.85 8.83
CA ARG A 57 48.84 -12.53 9.27
C ARG A 57 49.57 -13.79 9.74
N ASP A 58 48.92 -14.69 10.47
CA ASP A 58 49.48 -15.94 10.96
C ASP A 58 49.68 -16.96 9.81
N ILE A 59 48.78 -16.97 8.81
CA ILE A 59 48.93 -17.75 7.57
C ILE A 59 50.00 -17.14 6.67
N ARG A 60 50.12 -15.80 6.58
CA ARG A 60 51.25 -15.14 5.89
C ARG A 60 52.56 -15.38 6.62
N HIS A 61 52.59 -15.38 7.95
CA HIS A 61 53.77 -15.71 8.74
C HIS A 61 54.13 -17.19 8.63
N LYS A 62 53.15 -18.11 8.61
CA LYS A 62 53.37 -19.56 8.40
C LYS A 62 53.74 -19.91 6.96
N LEU A 63 53.25 -19.17 5.96
CA LEU A 63 53.65 -19.30 4.55
C LEU A 63 54.99 -18.64 4.26
N ALA A 64 55.32 -17.52 4.93
CA ALA A 64 56.63 -16.89 4.87
C ALA A 64 57.68 -17.71 5.65
N ALA A 65 57.32 -18.29 6.79
CA ALA A 65 58.14 -19.24 7.54
C ALA A 65 58.38 -20.51 6.72
N ARG A 66 57.34 -21.10 6.09
CA ARG A 66 57.52 -22.24 5.17
C ARG A 66 58.31 -21.91 3.89
N LYS A 67 58.26 -20.67 3.40
CA LYS A 67 59.11 -20.22 2.27
C LYS A 67 60.56 -19.98 2.70
N ASN A 68 60.80 -19.57 3.94
CA ASN A 68 62.13 -19.34 4.47
C ASN A 68 62.78 -20.63 5.02
N GLU A 69 61.99 -21.63 5.43
CA GLU A 69 62.46 -22.97 5.84
C GLU A 69 62.94 -23.83 4.65
N PHE A 70 62.56 -23.51 3.42
CA PHE A 70 63.13 -24.13 2.20
C PHE A 70 64.38 -23.40 1.67
N SER A 71 64.88 -22.40 2.39
CA SER A 71 66.00 -21.57 1.95
C SER A 71 66.86 -21.10 3.12
N LYS A 72 67.39 -22.06 3.89
CA LYS A 72 68.71 -22.02 4.56
C LYS A 72 68.84 -23.17 5.56
N THR A 73 69.40 -24.25 5.05
CA THR A 73 70.28 -25.13 5.81
C THR A 73 71.50 -24.33 6.28
N GLU A 74 72.01 -24.70 7.46
CA GLU A 74 73.34 -24.43 8.04
C GLU A 74 73.52 -23.32 9.11
N LYS A 75 73.89 -23.83 10.30
CA LYS A 75 74.78 -23.32 11.38
C LYS A 75 74.14 -22.68 12.63
N GLU A 76 74.34 -23.40 13.73
CA GLU A 76 74.17 -23.12 15.18
C GLU A 76 75.19 -22.07 15.74
N PRO A 77 75.34 -21.84 17.08
CA PRO A 77 74.39 -21.45 18.15
C PRO A 77 74.93 -20.29 19.07
N PHE A 78 74.30 -20.08 20.25
CA PHE A 78 74.64 -19.22 21.44
C PHE A 78 74.19 -17.74 21.39
N SER A 79 73.76 -17.03 22.46
CA SER A 79 73.67 -17.22 23.93
C SER A 79 72.83 -16.08 24.55
N GLN A 80 72.36 -16.29 25.80
CA GLN A 80 72.03 -15.39 26.94
C GLN A 80 72.11 -13.84 26.74
N GLU A 81 71.31 -12.95 27.35
CA GLU A 81 71.17 -12.73 28.80
C GLU A 81 70.17 -11.58 29.13
N LYS A 82 69.71 -11.52 30.39
CA LYS A 82 68.84 -10.50 31.03
C LYS A 82 69.59 -9.19 31.31
N VAL A 83 68.90 -8.02 31.38
CA VAL A 83 69.15 -6.95 32.40
C VAL A 83 67.87 -6.12 32.68
N VAL A 84 67.79 -5.66 33.93
CA VAL A 84 66.70 -5.03 34.71
C VAL A 84 66.89 -3.50 34.85
N GLY A 85 65.79 -2.77 35.09
CA GLY A 85 65.74 -1.47 35.82
C GLY A 85 65.57 -0.22 34.95
N ASN A 86 64.86 0.86 35.31
CA ASN A 86 64.37 1.32 36.62
C ASN A 86 63.32 2.46 36.47
N ARG A 87 62.33 2.47 37.37
CA ARG A 87 61.63 3.61 38.05
C ARG A 87 61.25 4.91 37.29
N SER A 88 59.96 5.27 37.36
CA SER A 88 59.47 6.34 38.28
C SER A 88 57.93 6.43 38.27
N LEU A 89 57.34 6.26 39.46
CA LEU A 89 55.94 6.51 39.82
C LEU A 89 55.89 7.84 40.57
N ARG A 90 54.94 8.72 40.24
CA ARG A 90 54.19 9.55 41.20
C ARG A 90 53.01 10.24 40.50
N GLY A 91 51.82 10.05 41.06
CA GLY A 91 50.60 10.76 40.69
C GLY A 91 50.41 12.07 41.48
N PRO A 92 49.16 12.46 41.79
CA PRO A 92 48.52 13.67 41.26
C PRO A 92 48.24 14.73 42.34
N VAL A 93 47.96 15.98 41.95
CA VAL A 93 47.45 17.01 42.89
C VAL A 93 46.42 17.94 42.21
N LEU A 94 45.28 18.08 42.89
CA LEU A 94 44.19 19.06 42.74
C LEU A 94 44.48 20.33 43.57
N SER A 95 43.98 21.49 43.14
CA SER A 95 43.33 22.59 43.93
C SER A 95 43.54 23.94 43.18
N SER A 96 42.51 24.59 42.63
CA SER A 96 41.63 25.63 43.23
C SER A 96 42.31 26.94 43.68
N ALA A 97 41.92 28.06 43.04
CA ALA A 97 41.77 29.43 43.59
C ALA A 97 41.12 30.28 42.46
N HIS A 98 39.86 30.73 42.57
CA HIS A 98 39.38 31.95 43.25
C HIS A 98 40.23 33.21 43.03
N ALA A 99 39.68 34.15 42.25
CA ALA A 99 39.91 35.59 42.40
C ALA A 99 38.63 36.35 41.97
N SER A 100 38.16 37.18 42.89
CA SER A 100 37.10 38.20 42.90
C SER A 100 37.22 39.22 41.75
N LEU A 101 36.10 39.62 41.10
CA LEU A 101 35.26 40.80 41.42
C LEU A 101 36.05 42.10 41.52
N ASP A 102 35.96 42.92 40.47
CA ASP A 102 35.89 44.38 40.61
C ASP A 102 34.97 44.99 39.54
N GLU A 103 34.15 45.91 40.00
CA GLU A 103 33.10 46.61 39.30
C GLU A 103 33.66 47.71 38.39
N HIS A 104 33.23 47.76 37.14
CA HIS A 104 33.04 49.04 36.46
C HIS A 104 31.72 49.05 35.70
N ARG A 105 30.78 49.81 36.27
CA ARG A 105 29.57 50.30 35.62
C ARG A 105 29.96 51.35 34.57
N SER A 106 29.58 51.09 33.32
CA SER A 106 29.18 52.08 32.33
C SER A 106 28.09 51.47 31.44
N ALA A 107 26.84 51.88 31.65
CA ALA A 107 25.75 51.73 30.68
C ALA A 107 25.83 52.89 29.65
N PRO A 108 25.01 53.00 28.58
CA PRO A 108 23.90 52.13 28.15
C PRO A 108 23.89 51.79 26.64
N ASN A 109 23.01 50.87 26.25
CA ASN A 109 22.33 50.75 24.95
C ASN A 109 23.01 51.37 23.71
N GLU A 110 23.76 50.56 22.97
CA GLU A 110 23.80 50.72 21.52
C GLU A 110 22.69 49.85 20.93
N ASP A 111 21.64 50.50 20.42
CA ASP A 111 20.70 49.92 19.49
C ASP A 111 21.50 49.31 18.32
N ILE A 112 21.68 47.99 18.32
CA ILE A 112 22.14 47.26 17.14
C ILE A 112 21.03 47.38 16.10
N LYS A 113 21.11 48.42 15.27
CA LYS A 113 20.37 48.47 14.00
C LYS A 113 20.85 47.28 13.17
N PHE A 114 19.99 46.28 12.99
CA PHE A 114 20.16 45.28 11.94
C PHE A 114 20.12 46.01 10.59
N GLU A 115 21.29 46.33 10.02
CA GLU A 115 21.37 46.71 8.62
C GLU A 115 21.08 45.47 7.78
N ILE A 116 19.82 45.31 7.38
CA ILE A 116 19.41 44.25 6.44
C ILE A 116 20.18 44.47 5.15
N SER A 117 21.04 43.53 4.77
CA SER A 117 21.84 43.66 3.55
C SER A 117 20.97 43.63 2.30
N GLN A 118 21.38 44.33 1.23
CA GLN A 118 20.66 44.27 -0.06
C GLN A 118 20.58 42.84 -0.60
N ASP A 119 21.58 42.00 -0.30
CA ASP A 119 21.62 40.58 -0.66
C ASP A 119 20.51 39.78 0.06
N GLU A 120 20.25 40.06 1.34
CA GLU A 120 19.15 39.42 2.10
C GLU A 120 17.77 39.80 1.53
N ILE A 121 17.57 41.07 1.19
CA ILE A 121 16.31 41.55 0.58
C ILE A 121 16.08 40.86 -0.76
N GLU A 122 17.12 40.73 -1.58
CA GLU A 122 17.04 40.04 -2.87
C GLU A 122 16.72 38.55 -2.71
N ILE A 123 17.35 37.86 -1.75
CA ILE A 123 17.08 36.44 -1.44
C ILE A 123 15.62 36.25 -0.99
N VAL A 124 15.11 37.11 -0.11
CA VAL A 124 13.71 37.05 0.35
C VAL A 124 12.74 37.31 -0.80
N ARG A 125 13.05 38.29 -1.67
CA ARG A 125 12.25 38.58 -2.87
C ARG A 125 12.17 37.36 -3.80
N LEU A 126 13.31 36.75 -4.12
CA LEU A 126 13.37 35.56 -5.00
C LEU A 126 12.63 34.36 -4.40
N PHE A 127 12.69 34.20 -3.08
CA PHE A 127 11.93 33.16 -2.39
C PHE A 127 10.42 33.41 -2.43
N GLN A 128 9.97 34.66 -2.28
CA GLN A 128 8.57 35.03 -2.37
C GLN A 128 8.01 34.96 -3.80
N SER A 129 8.82 35.29 -4.82
CA SER A 129 8.42 35.19 -6.23
C SER A 129 8.41 33.74 -6.76
N GLY A 130 9.02 32.81 -6.03
CA GLY A 130 9.07 31.39 -6.40
C GLY A 130 10.24 31.02 -7.33
N GLU A 131 11.21 31.92 -7.48
CA GLU A 131 12.43 31.75 -8.29
C GLU A 131 13.54 31.06 -7.47
N PHE A 132 13.27 29.82 -7.04
CA PHE A 132 14.15 29.08 -6.12
C PHE A 132 15.53 28.72 -6.70
N ALA A 133 15.62 28.61 -8.02
CA ALA A 133 16.89 28.36 -8.71
C ALA A 133 17.83 29.55 -8.61
N ASP A 134 17.31 30.74 -8.91
CA ASP A 134 18.05 32.00 -8.87
C ASP A 134 18.38 32.39 -7.43
N MET A 135 17.45 32.16 -6.50
CA MET A 135 17.69 32.28 -5.06
C MET A 135 18.90 31.43 -4.61
N TYR A 136 18.96 30.16 -5.03
CA TYR A 136 20.07 29.28 -4.67
C TYR A 136 21.40 29.75 -5.29
N SER A 137 21.40 30.19 -6.55
CA SER A 137 22.58 30.74 -7.22
C SER A 137 23.09 31.98 -6.45
N ARG A 138 22.20 32.88 -6.06
CA ARG A 138 22.56 34.09 -5.31
C ARG A 138 23.14 33.79 -3.94
N ILE A 139 22.55 32.83 -3.21
CA ILE A 139 23.07 32.38 -1.92
C ILE A 139 24.47 31.77 -2.07
N LYS A 140 24.71 31.01 -3.15
CA LYS A 140 26.02 30.42 -3.46
C LYS A 140 27.06 31.52 -3.72
N GLU A 141 26.71 32.53 -4.51
CA GLU A 141 27.58 33.68 -4.79
C GLU A 141 27.93 34.47 -3.52
N CYS A 142 26.96 34.68 -2.61
CA CYS A 142 27.22 35.36 -1.34
C CYS A 142 28.26 34.59 -0.53
N LYS A 143 28.13 33.26 -0.45
CA LYS A 143 29.10 32.41 0.23
C LYS A 143 30.49 32.45 -0.43
N GLU A 144 30.55 32.43 -1.75
CA GLU A 144 31.81 32.56 -2.52
C GLU A 144 32.49 33.92 -2.28
N LYS A 145 31.70 34.98 -2.08
CA LYS A 145 32.15 36.32 -1.70
C LYS A 145 32.40 36.52 -0.20
N SER A 146 32.31 35.46 0.62
CA SER A 146 32.42 35.50 2.09
C SER A 146 31.37 36.38 2.80
N VAL A 147 30.27 36.71 2.13
CA VAL A 147 29.09 37.36 2.73
C VAL A 147 28.18 36.26 3.27
N LEU A 148 28.04 36.19 4.60
CA LEU A 148 27.26 35.17 5.27
C LEU A 148 25.79 35.60 5.38
N VAL A 149 24.90 34.84 4.75
CA VAL A 149 23.46 34.95 5.00
C VAL A 149 23.18 34.41 6.41
N PRO A 150 22.44 35.13 7.27
CA PRO A 150 22.09 34.66 8.61
C PRO A 150 21.40 33.29 8.58
N VAL A 151 21.82 32.39 9.48
CA VAL A 151 21.24 31.04 9.61
C VAL A 151 19.77 31.12 10.00
N GLU A 152 19.39 32.16 10.73
CA GLU A 152 18.04 32.51 11.15
C GLU A 152 17.13 32.75 9.93
N LEU A 153 17.63 33.45 8.90
CA LEU A 153 16.87 33.70 7.67
C LEU A 153 16.59 32.39 6.92
N VAL A 154 17.60 31.53 6.80
CA VAL A 154 17.47 30.21 6.16
C VAL A 154 16.48 29.31 6.91
N ASN A 155 16.48 29.38 8.25
CA ASN A 155 15.50 28.70 9.10
C ASN A 155 14.09 29.25 8.94
N GLU A 156 13.93 30.57 8.81
CA GLU A 156 12.64 31.21 8.59
C GLU A 156 12.03 30.76 7.25
N MET A 157 12.83 30.72 6.19
CA MET A 157 12.40 30.23 4.87
C MET A 157 11.90 28.78 4.95
N ALA A 158 12.63 27.89 5.63
CA ALA A 158 12.21 26.51 5.84
C ALA A 158 10.90 26.44 6.66
N SER A 159 10.79 27.22 7.73
CA SER A 159 9.62 27.26 8.60
C SER A 159 8.37 27.80 7.88
N ARG A 160 8.52 28.77 6.97
CA ARG A 160 7.43 29.25 6.12
C ARG A 160 6.91 28.15 5.19
N VAL A 161 7.80 27.41 4.52
CA VAL A 161 7.39 26.27 3.67
C VAL A 161 6.71 25.19 4.50
N TYR A 162 7.26 24.88 5.68
CA TYR A 162 6.70 23.91 6.60
C TYR A 162 5.26 24.24 7.01
N ASN A 163 4.99 25.49 7.38
CA ASN A 163 3.66 25.95 7.79
C ASN A 163 2.65 26.01 6.62
N GLU A 164 3.14 26.07 5.37
CA GLU A 164 2.29 26.03 4.17
C GLU A 164 1.92 24.61 3.75
N LEU A 165 2.53 23.56 4.31
CA LEU A 165 2.25 22.19 3.90
C LEU A 165 0.78 21.82 4.22
N PRO A 166 0.05 21.25 3.24
CA PRO A 166 -1.33 20.86 3.46
C PRO A 166 -1.41 19.70 4.46
N THR A 167 -2.36 19.78 5.37
CA THR A 167 -2.71 18.67 6.26
C THR A 167 -3.21 17.47 5.43
N ASP A 168 -2.73 16.27 5.73
CA ASP A 168 -3.17 15.04 5.05
C ASP A 168 -4.66 14.79 5.35
N THR A 169 -5.51 15.08 4.37
CA THR A 169 -6.96 14.83 4.40
C THR A 169 -7.37 13.68 3.49
N VAL A 170 -6.39 13.01 2.87
CA VAL A 170 -6.62 11.92 1.90
C VAL A 170 -6.92 10.61 2.63
N ASP A 171 -6.31 10.42 3.79
CA ASP A 171 -6.42 9.19 4.57
C ASP A 171 -7.47 9.28 5.68
N SER A 172 -7.97 8.11 6.12
CA SER A 172 -8.91 8.00 7.23
C SER A 172 -8.29 8.56 8.51
N TYR A 173 -9.13 9.02 9.44
CA TYR A 173 -8.67 9.67 10.67
C TYR A 173 -7.64 8.83 11.46
N LEU A 174 -7.80 7.50 11.52
CA LEU A 174 -6.84 6.60 12.18
C LEU A 174 -5.46 6.57 11.52
N LEU A 175 -5.39 6.86 10.21
CA LEU A 175 -4.17 6.86 9.40
C LEU A 175 -3.60 8.28 9.17
N GLN A 176 -4.22 9.31 9.74
CA GLN A 176 -3.65 10.66 9.76
C GLN A 176 -2.51 10.71 10.78
N SER A 177 -1.36 11.22 10.37
CA SER A 177 -0.14 11.33 11.19
C SER A 177 0.21 12.80 11.42
N VAL A 178 0.88 13.07 12.53
CA VAL A 178 1.49 14.39 12.81
C VAL A 178 2.60 14.71 11.79
N VAL A 179 3.21 13.68 11.22
CA VAL A 179 4.18 13.77 10.12
C VAL A 179 3.50 13.50 8.78
N GLU A 180 3.64 14.44 7.86
CA GLU A 180 3.21 14.37 6.47
C GLU A 180 3.98 13.30 5.68
N PRO A 181 3.39 12.70 4.62
CA PRO A 181 4.12 11.81 3.72
C PRO A 181 5.30 12.53 3.05
N PRO A 182 6.42 11.83 2.77
CA PRO A 182 7.61 12.48 2.21
C PRO A 182 7.38 12.90 0.76
N ALA A 183 8.11 13.93 0.31
CA ALA A 183 7.85 14.57 -0.99
C ALA A 183 8.14 13.63 -2.18
N PHE A 184 9.10 12.72 -2.05
CA PHE A 184 9.34 11.69 -3.07
C PHE A 184 8.17 10.71 -3.24
N TYR A 185 7.26 10.60 -2.26
CA TYR A 185 6.05 9.79 -2.36
C TYR A 185 4.97 10.50 -3.19
N TRP A 186 4.94 11.83 -3.19
CA TRP A 186 3.96 12.63 -3.95
C TRP A 186 4.18 12.56 -5.47
N LYS A 187 5.44 12.44 -5.92
CA LYS A 187 5.81 12.50 -7.34
C LYS A 187 5.08 11.48 -8.23
N ASN A 188 4.66 10.36 -7.66
CA ASN A 188 4.06 9.24 -8.39
C ASN A 188 2.56 9.08 -8.14
N ASP A 189 1.93 9.97 -7.36
CA ASP A 189 0.55 9.82 -6.93
C ASP A 189 -0.27 11.06 -7.31
N LEU A 190 -1.25 10.84 -8.21
CA LEU A 190 -2.17 11.86 -8.71
C LEU A 190 -2.93 12.60 -7.61
N ARG A 191 -3.13 11.99 -6.43
CA ARG A 191 -3.78 12.63 -5.27
C ARG A 191 -2.95 13.80 -4.72
N TYR A 192 -1.65 13.77 -4.96
CA TYR A 192 -0.71 14.80 -4.51
C TYR A 192 -0.16 15.64 -5.66
N SER A 193 -0.73 15.58 -6.87
CA SER A 193 -0.16 16.27 -8.05
C SER A 193 0.03 17.78 -7.81
N ASN A 194 -0.98 18.44 -7.24
CA ASN A 194 -0.95 19.88 -6.96
C ASN A 194 0.10 20.21 -5.91
N SER A 195 0.13 19.46 -4.81
CA SER A 195 1.13 19.60 -3.75
C SER A 195 2.54 19.32 -4.26
N SER A 196 2.71 18.29 -5.10
CA SER A 196 3.98 17.91 -5.71
C SER A 196 4.53 19.05 -6.57
N MET A 197 3.69 19.65 -7.43
CA MET A 197 4.12 20.76 -8.28
C MET A 197 4.52 22.00 -7.47
N LYS A 198 3.78 22.32 -6.41
CA LYS A 198 4.06 23.51 -5.58
C LYS A 198 5.28 23.34 -4.69
N PHE A 199 5.44 22.19 -4.03
CA PHE A 199 6.39 22.03 -2.91
C PHE A 199 7.68 21.30 -3.27
N VAL A 200 7.67 20.33 -4.20
CA VAL A 200 8.87 19.53 -4.51
C VAL A 200 10.06 20.40 -4.95
N PRO A 201 9.90 21.38 -5.86
CA PRO A 201 11.03 22.24 -6.22
C PRO A 201 11.55 23.05 -5.04
N ARG A 202 10.64 23.59 -4.20
CA ARG A 202 10.97 24.38 -3.01
C ARG A 202 11.84 23.59 -2.04
N LEU A 203 11.41 22.38 -1.72
CA LEU A 203 12.10 21.47 -0.80
C LEU A 203 13.49 21.10 -1.35
N ALA A 204 13.59 20.81 -2.64
CA ALA A 204 14.87 20.44 -3.27
C ALA A 204 15.90 21.57 -3.22
N TYR A 205 15.50 22.82 -3.51
CA TYR A 205 16.41 23.97 -3.44
C TYR A 205 16.75 24.35 -2.00
N LEU A 206 15.79 24.28 -1.06
CA LEU A 206 16.07 24.48 0.36
C LEU A 206 17.06 23.42 0.88
N HIS A 207 16.90 22.14 0.52
CA HIS A 207 17.85 21.10 0.89
C HIS A 207 19.27 21.39 0.40
N LYS A 208 19.42 21.88 -0.84
CA LYS A 208 20.73 22.32 -1.37
C LYS A 208 21.30 23.50 -0.57
N THR A 209 20.47 24.49 -0.23
CA THR A 209 20.87 25.62 0.61
C THR A 209 21.35 25.17 1.99
N PHE A 210 20.62 24.28 2.65
CA PHE A 210 21.03 23.73 3.95
C PHE A 210 22.33 22.92 3.87
N SER A 211 22.51 22.15 2.78
CA SER A 211 23.79 21.46 2.54
C SER A 211 24.96 22.43 2.35
N LEU A 212 24.72 23.62 1.81
CA LEU A 212 25.74 24.65 1.68
C LEU A 212 26.13 25.24 3.04
N TYR A 213 25.16 25.44 3.93
CA TYR A 213 25.37 26.08 5.25
C TYR A 213 25.70 25.12 6.38
N GLU A 214 25.81 23.82 6.11
CA GLU A 214 26.05 22.80 7.13
C GLU A 214 27.22 23.10 8.06
N SER A 215 28.36 23.56 7.52
CA SER A 215 29.57 23.84 8.32
C SER A 215 29.39 24.94 9.36
N ILE A 216 28.38 25.79 9.20
CA ILE A 216 28.11 26.96 10.04
C ILE A 216 26.86 26.72 10.90
N GLY A 217 25.80 26.15 10.31
CA GLY A 217 24.49 26.03 10.94
C GLY A 217 24.31 24.81 11.86
N ILE A 218 25.19 23.80 11.84
CA ILE A 218 24.95 22.52 12.55
C ILE A 218 24.84 22.66 14.08
N SER A 219 25.46 23.68 14.67
CA SER A 219 25.37 23.97 16.10
C SER A 219 24.02 24.54 16.50
N ASN A 220 23.27 25.13 15.56
CA ASN A 220 21.93 25.65 15.80
C ASN A 220 20.90 24.51 15.78
N LYS A 221 20.15 24.37 16.89
CA LYS A 221 19.14 23.30 17.06
C LYS A 221 18.04 23.37 15.99
N SER A 222 17.51 24.56 15.71
CA SER A 222 16.45 24.75 14.71
C SER A 222 16.94 24.41 13.31
N PHE A 223 18.18 24.77 12.98
CA PHE A 223 18.81 24.40 11.72
C PHE A 223 18.95 22.89 11.57
N LEU A 224 19.42 22.20 12.62
CA LEU A 224 19.53 20.74 12.63
C LEU A 224 18.17 20.05 12.42
N GLN A 225 17.12 20.52 13.09
CA GLN A 225 15.76 19.97 12.96
C GLN A 225 15.17 20.20 11.56
N ASN A 226 15.28 21.42 11.04
CA ASN A 226 14.84 21.75 9.68
C ASN A 226 15.65 20.96 8.62
N TYR A 227 16.94 20.74 8.87
CA TYR A 227 17.75 19.96 7.94
C TYR A 227 17.34 18.48 7.91
N ILE A 228 17.04 17.88 9.08
CA ILE A 228 16.50 16.52 9.17
C ILE A 228 15.18 16.42 8.39
N TRP A 229 14.28 17.39 8.57
CA TRP A 229 13.01 17.48 7.85
C TRP A 229 13.20 17.56 6.33
N LEU A 230 14.13 18.40 5.84
CA LEU A 230 14.46 18.49 4.42
C LEU A 230 15.05 17.18 3.87
N CYS A 231 15.96 16.53 4.61
CA CYS A 231 16.51 15.22 4.22
C CYS A 231 15.44 14.13 4.17
N TYR A 232 14.42 14.19 5.03
CA TYR A 232 13.25 13.29 4.98
C TYR A 232 12.48 13.44 3.67
N HIS A 233 12.18 14.67 3.25
CA HIS A 233 11.44 14.91 2.00
C HIS A 233 12.23 14.56 0.73
N GLU A 234 13.53 14.83 0.71
CA GLU A 234 14.41 14.48 -0.41
C GLU A 234 14.78 12.99 -0.43
N GLY A 235 14.64 12.29 0.70
CA GLY A 235 15.03 10.88 0.83
C GLY A 235 16.54 10.66 0.95
N ASP A 236 17.30 11.65 1.44
CA ASP A 236 18.75 11.51 1.69
C ASP A 236 19.01 10.77 3.01
N LEU A 237 18.92 9.45 2.95
CA LEU A 237 19.14 8.58 4.11
C LEU A 237 20.56 8.67 4.67
N ARG A 238 21.57 8.89 3.82
CA ARG A 238 22.98 8.94 4.25
C ARG A 238 23.22 10.15 5.12
N LYS A 239 22.66 11.30 4.71
CA LYS A 239 22.78 12.53 5.47
C LYS A 239 21.97 12.46 6.77
N LEU A 240 20.76 11.96 6.68
CA LEU A 240 19.86 11.80 7.82
C LEU A 240 20.47 10.93 8.93
N GLN A 241 21.23 9.88 8.59
CA GLN A 241 22.00 9.11 9.59
C GLN A 241 23.05 9.95 10.33
N LYS A 242 23.78 10.81 9.60
CA LYS A 242 24.81 11.68 10.20
C LYS A 242 24.18 12.73 11.11
N LEU A 243 23.10 13.36 10.66
CA LEU A 243 22.38 14.37 11.43
C LEU A 243 21.72 13.78 12.68
N LEU A 244 21.17 12.57 12.58
CA LEU A 244 20.62 11.85 13.73
C LEU A 244 21.68 11.63 14.82
N TYR A 245 22.90 11.24 14.46
CA TYR A 245 23.97 11.04 15.44
C TYR A 245 24.29 12.32 16.23
N LEU A 246 24.25 13.49 15.58
CA LEU A 246 24.40 14.78 16.25
C LEU A 246 23.18 15.09 17.11
N TYR A 247 21.98 14.85 16.58
CA TYR A 247 20.71 15.14 17.25
C TYR A 247 20.54 14.34 18.55
N LEU A 248 20.92 13.06 18.57
CA LEU A 248 20.79 12.19 19.75
C LEU A 248 21.66 12.64 20.94
N LYS A 249 22.67 13.48 20.72
CA LYS A 249 23.46 14.10 21.79
C LYS A 249 22.72 15.22 22.51
N SER A 250 21.62 15.72 21.95
CA SER A 250 20.80 16.76 22.56
C SER A 250 20.19 16.29 23.88
N PRO A 251 19.99 17.19 24.87
CA PRO A 251 19.45 16.82 26.18
C PRO A 251 17.99 16.35 26.09
N SER A 252 17.20 16.92 25.17
CA SER A 252 15.81 16.56 24.94
C SER A 252 15.57 16.20 23.47
N TYR A 253 14.60 15.32 23.25
CA TYR A 253 14.18 14.90 21.92
C TYR A 253 12.81 15.49 21.60
N ASP A 254 12.70 16.02 20.38
CA ASP A 254 11.43 16.34 19.76
C ASP A 254 10.93 15.10 19.02
N SER A 255 9.71 14.68 19.35
CA SER A 255 9.13 13.44 18.82
C SER A 255 8.89 13.54 17.31
N ARG A 256 8.52 14.72 16.80
CA ARG A 256 8.30 14.93 15.38
C ARG A 256 9.60 14.83 14.57
N THR A 257 10.69 15.39 15.08
CA THR A 257 12.04 15.25 14.50
C THR A 257 12.47 13.78 14.44
N LEU A 258 12.28 13.02 15.52
CA LEU A 258 12.59 11.58 15.52
C LEU A 258 11.70 10.79 14.56
N SER A 259 10.42 11.15 14.46
CA SER A 259 9.50 10.56 13.49
C SER A 259 9.93 10.79 12.05
N TYR A 260 10.41 11.98 11.68
CA TYR A 260 10.97 12.22 10.33
C TYR A 260 12.12 11.26 10.03
N VAL A 261 13.01 11.03 11.01
CA VAL A 261 14.14 10.12 10.85
C VAL A 261 13.68 8.68 10.65
N ILE A 262 12.85 8.16 11.57
CA ILE A 262 12.40 6.77 11.53
C ILE A 262 11.54 6.52 10.27
N ASN A 263 10.60 7.42 9.99
CA ASN A 263 9.69 7.31 8.85
C ASN A 263 10.44 7.44 7.51
N ALA A 264 11.56 8.17 7.44
CA ALA A 264 12.40 8.21 6.23
C ALA A 264 12.80 6.79 5.79
N PHE A 265 13.26 5.95 6.73
CA PHE A 265 13.65 4.57 6.43
C PHE A 265 12.42 3.69 6.11
N ILE A 266 11.29 3.91 6.79
CA ILE A 266 10.04 3.17 6.55
C ILE A 266 9.56 3.37 5.13
N TYR A 267 9.40 4.64 4.69
CA TYR A 267 8.97 4.99 3.34
C TYR A 267 9.99 4.61 2.24
N ASN A 268 11.23 4.30 2.63
CA ASN A 268 12.24 3.70 1.75
C ASN A 268 12.28 2.17 1.78
N TYR A 269 11.30 1.53 2.43
CA TYR A 269 11.16 0.07 2.51
C TYR A 269 12.28 -0.61 3.34
N ASP A 270 12.89 0.11 4.29
CA ASP A 270 13.89 -0.41 5.25
C ASP A 270 13.27 -0.61 6.66
N VAL A 271 12.10 -1.23 6.74
CA VAL A 271 11.29 -1.34 7.97
C VAL A 271 12.03 -2.06 9.11
N GLN A 272 12.74 -3.14 8.81
CA GLN A 272 13.51 -3.87 9.83
C GLN A 272 14.61 -3.00 10.48
N PHE A 273 15.22 -2.11 9.70
CA PHE A 273 16.20 -1.15 10.21
C PHE A 273 15.51 -0.08 11.05
N SER A 274 14.38 0.45 10.58
CA SER A 274 13.56 1.40 11.35
C SER A 274 13.15 0.86 12.70
N LYS A 275 12.73 -0.41 12.79
CA LYS A 275 12.41 -1.07 14.05
C LYS A 275 13.62 -1.08 14.99
N SER A 276 14.77 -1.55 14.50
CA SER A 276 16.00 -1.62 15.31
C SER A 276 16.45 -0.23 15.79
N LEU A 277 16.25 0.79 14.96
CA LEU A 277 16.52 2.18 15.31
C LEU A 277 15.55 2.69 16.38
N PHE A 278 14.26 2.40 16.24
CA PHE A 278 13.23 2.72 17.22
C PHE A 278 13.57 2.10 18.58
N ASP A 279 13.89 0.80 18.60
CA ASP A 279 14.27 0.07 19.81
C ASP A 279 15.48 0.73 20.50
N SER A 280 16.47 1.15 19.70
CA SER A 280 17.67 1.82 20.20
C SER A 280 17.36 3.20 20.79
N ILE A 281 16.43 3.97 20.20
CA ILE A 281 16.02 5.29 20.71
C ILE A 281 15.28 5.15 22.04
N VAL A 282 14.38 4.18 22.16
CA VAL A 282 13.67 3.89 23.43
C VAL A 282 14.67 3.50 24.51
N ALA A 283 15.65 2.66 24.19
CA ALA A 283 16.71 2.22 25.10
C ALA A 283 17.63 3.35 25.61
N MET A 284 17.62 4.54 24.98
CA MET A 284 18.35 5.72 25.50
C MET A 284 17.72 6.29 26.79
N ASN A 285 16.56 5.78 27.19
CA ASN A 285 15.88 6.09 28.45
C ASN A 285 15.61 7.59 28.69
N LYS A 286 15.43 8.35 27.60
CA LYS A 286 14.96 9.75 27.66
C LYS A 286 13.44 9.78 27.49
N PRO A 287 12.72 10.78 28.04
CA PRO A 287 11.28 10.90 27.86
C PRO A 287 10.89 10.98 26.37
N LEU A 288 9.93 10.16 25.95
CA LEU A 288 9.42 10.11 24.58
C LEU A 288 7.89 10.29 24.59
N SER A 289 7.38 11.12 23.68
CA SER A 289 5.94 11.36 23.54
C SER A 289 5.28 10.35 22.62
N GLU A 290 4.00 10.08 22.89
CA GLU A 290 3.12 9.18 22.14
C GLU A 290 3.12 9.42 20.63
N SER A 291 3.26 10.69 20.22
CA SER A 291 3.27 11.09 18.80
C SER A 291 4.33 10.34 17.97
N LEU A 292 5.43 9.91 18.60
CA LEU A 292 6.47 9.11 17.97
C LEU A 292 5.96 7.70 17.59
N VAL A 293 5.34 6.97 18.52
CA VAL A 293 4.80 5.64 18.24
C VAL A 293 3.59 5.72 17.30
N SER A 294 2.72 6.71 17.48
CA SER A 294 1.55 6.92 16.63
C SER A 294 1.93 7.11 15.16
N SER A 295 2.86 8.05 14.89
CA SER A 295 3.35 8.32 13.53
C SER A 295 4.13 7.15 12.92
N THR A 296 4.90 6.41 13.73
CA THR A 296 5.65 5.22 13.28
C THR A 296 4.70 4.08 12.89
N LEU A 297 3.67 3.81 13.70
CA LEU A 297 2.65 2.80 13.40
C LEU A 297 1.86 3.15 12.14
N VAL A 298 1.46 4.43 11.97
CA VAL A 298 0.83 4.90 10.74
C VAL A 298 1.74 4.67 9.53
N ALA A 299 3.03 5.01 9.61
CA ALA A 299 3.98 4.79 8.53
C ALA A 299 4.15 3.30 8.19
N PHE A 300 4.24 2.42 9.20
CA PHE A 300 4.27 0.96 9.02
C PHE A 300 3.03 0.44 8.28
N VAL A 301 1.83 0.91 8.65
CA VAL A 301 0.59 0.53 7.95
C VAL A 301 0.60 1.03 6.50
N LYS A 302 1.02 2.28 6.25
CA LYS A 302 1.05 2.87 4.90
C LYS A 302 1.97 2.12 3.94
N VAL A 303 3.12 1.60 4.41
CA VAL A 303 4.05 0.82 3.54
C VAL A 303 3.74 -0.68 3.48
N GLY A 304 2.77 -1.16 4.26
CA GLY A 304 2.42 -2.58 4.33
C GLY A 304 3.47 -3.41 5.06
N ALA A 305 4.01 -2.89 6.17
CA ALA A 305 4.90 -3.63 7.06
C ALA A 305 4.24 -4.92 7.57
N LEU A 306 5.06 -5.91 7.95
CA LEU A 306 4.59 -7.13 8.60
C LEU A 306 3.97 -6.79 9.97
N TYR A 307 2.86 -7.45 10.29
CA TYR A 307 2.12 -7.21 11.54
C TYR A 307 3.00 -7.39 12.78
N ASP A 308 3.90 -8.38 12.75
CA ASP A 308 4.82 -8.65 13.85
C ASP A 308 5.63 -7.41 14.25
N HIS A 309 6.04 -6.58 13.30
CA HIS A 309 6.77 -5.34 13.60
C HIS A 309 5.90 -4.28 14.27
N LEU A 310 4.61 -4.19 13.92
CA LEU A 310 3.68 -3.30 14.59
C LEU A 310 3.45 -3.76 16.04
N TYR A 311 3.30 -5.07 16.23
CA TYR A 311 3.14 -5.68 17.55
C TYR A 311 4.38 -5.45 18.42
N ASP A 312 5.58 -5.72 17.89
CA ASP A 312 6.84 -5.57 18.60
C ASP A 312 7.08 -4.12 19.09
N ILE A 313 6.88 -3.12 18.21
CA ILE A 313 7.04 -1.70 18.58
C ILE A 313 6.02 -1.30 19.64
N SER A 314 4.78 -1.75 19.50
CA SER A 314 3.71 -1.44 20.46
C SER A 314 4.00 -2.06 21.82
N HIS A 315 4.45 -3.32 21.85
CA HIS A 315 4.84 -4.01 23.07
C HIS A 315 6.04 -3.33 23.75
N LEU A 316 7.08 -2.97 22.99
CA LEU A 316 8.23 -2.23 23.53
C LEU A 316 7.78 -0.90 24.16
N TRP A 317 6.93 -0.15 23.46
CA TRP A 317 6.45 1.14 23.94
C TRP A 317 5.68 1.01 25.27
N LEU A 318 4.78 0.03 25.35
CA LEU A 318 3.94 -0.20 26.53
C LEU A 318 4.72 -0.72 27.75
N THR A 319 5.87 -1.33 27.54
CA THR A 319 6.70 -1.91 28.61
C THR A 319 7.82 -0.99 29.07
N SER A 320 8.06 0.12 28.36
CA SER A 320 9.16 1.05 28.64
C SER A 320 8.71 2.20 29.54
N ALA A 321 9.45 2.44 30.63
CA ALA A 321 9.09 3.44 31.64
C ALA A 321 9.24 4.90 31.17
N ASN A 322 10.03 5.15 30.12
CA ASN A 322 10.29 6.48 29.55
C ASN A 322 9.30 6.90 28.44
N CYS A 323 8.30 6.07 28.16
CA CYS A 323 7.33 6.28 27.10
C CYS A 323 5.98 6.77 27.65
N GLU A 324 5.41 7.80 27.02
CA GLU A 324 4.06 8.28 27.33
C GLU A 324 2.99 7.22 26.98
N SER A 325 1.89 7.17 27.74
CA SER A 325 0.78 6.24 27.48
C SER A 325 0.16 6.50 26.09
N PRO A 326 -0.06 5.46 25.26
CA PRO A 326 -0.73 5.60 23.97
C PRO A 326 -2.13 6.21 24.06
N TYR A 327 -2.49 7.07 23.10
CA TYR A 327 -3.83 7.66 23.04
C TYR A 327 -4.85 6.69 22.39
N PRO A 328 -6.17 6.90 22.61
CA PRO A 328 -7.20 6.01 22.08
C PRO A 328 -7.12 5.79 20.57
N LYS A 329 -6.70 6.81 19.80
CA LYS A 329 -6.50 6.70 18.34
C LYS A 329 -5.44 5.65 17.99
N THR A 330 -4.32 5.65 18.69
CA THR A 330 -3.20 4.73 18.44
C THR A 330 -3.55 3.31 18.84
N ILE A 331 -4.25 3.14 19.96
CA ILE A 331 -4.80 1.84 20.38
C ILE A 331 -5.86 1.34 19.39
N ALA A 332 -6.74 2.21 18.90
CA ALA A 332 -7.74 1.84 17.89
C ALA A 332 -7.08 1.40 16.57
N LEU A 333 -6.01 2.08 16.13
CA LEU A 333 -5.23 1.66 14.96
C LEU A 333 -4.57 0.29 15.17
N LEU A 334 -3.95 0.07 16.34
CA LEU A 334 -3.35 -1.22 16.68
C LEU A 334 -4.41 -2.33 16.69
N ALA A 335 -5.58 -2.07 17.27
CA ALA A 335 -6.71 -3.00 17.28
C ALA A 335 -7.18 -3.30 15.85
N GLU A 336 -7.33 -2.29 14.99
CA GLU A 336 -7.73 -2.48 13.59
C GLU A 336 -6.77 -3.42 12.84
N GLN A 337 -5.46 -3.19 12.98
CA GLN A 337 -4.45 -4.04 12.33
C GLN A 337 -4.41 -5.45 12.94
N THR A 338 -4.59 -5.56 14.25
CA THR A 338 -4.63 -6.85 14.97
C THR A 338 -5.83 -7.68 14.56
N TYR A 339 -7.01 -7.08 14.43
CA TYR A 339 -8.17 -7.80 13.89
C TYR A 339 -7.94 -8.22 12.43
N LYS A 340 -7.17 -7.46 11.66
CA LYS A 340 -6.97 -7.76 10.25
C LYS A 340 -5.95 -8.87 10.00
N PHE A 341 -4.90 -8.95 10.82
CA PHE A 341 -3.72 -9.79 10.57
C PHE A 341 -3.25 -10.62 11.77
N GLY A 342 -3.73 -10.33 12.96
CA GLY A 342 -3.36 -11.03 14.19
C GLY A 342 -4.06 -12.39 14.31
N THR A 343 -3.45 -13.25 15.11
CA THR A 343 -4.02 -14.50 15.60
C THR A 343 -5.07 -14.23 16.69
N GLU A 344 -5.90 -15.22 16.99
CA GLU A 344 -6.88 -15.13 18.09
C GLU A 344 -6.23 -14.80 19.44
N LYS A 345 -5.01 -15.31 19.69
CA LYS A 345 -4.23 -15.00 20.89
C LYS A 345 -3.84 -13.52 20.93
N GLU A 346 -3.29 -12.98 19.83
CA GLU A 346 -2.92 -11.57 19.71
C GLU A 346 -4.16 -10.66 19.83
N ILE A 347 -5.30 -11.06 19.25
CA ILE A 347 -6.58 -10.35 19.39
C ILE A 347 -7.03 -10.29 20.86
N SER A 348 -6.95 -11.42 21.59
CA SER A 348 -7.29 -11.45 23.01
C SER A 348 -6.40 -10.51 23.84
N LEU A 349 -5.09 -10.49 23.55
CA LEU A 349 -4.14 -9.61 24.23
C LEU A 349 -4.45 -8.13 23.98
N VAL A 350 -4.73 -7.74 22.74
CA VAL A 350 -5.07 -6.34 22.42
C VAL A 350 -6.42 -5.94 23.02
N ASN A 351 -7.38 -6.85 23.13
CA ASN A 351 -8.63 -6.57 23.85
C ASN A 351 -8.41 -6.31 25.33
N LYS A 352 -7.59 -7.13 26.00
CA LYS A 352 -7.21 -6.90 27.40
C LYS A 352 -6.44 -5.58 27.58
N LEU A 353 -5.64 -5.19 26.59
CA LEU A 353 -4.96 -3.90 26.59
C LEU A 353 -5.96 -2.73 26.51
N CYS A 354 -7.00 -2.83 25.68
CA CYS A 354 -8.06 -1.82 25.62
C CYS A 354 -8.78 -1.66 26.97
N GLU A 355 -9.04 -2.76 27.65
CA GLU A 355 -9.65 -2.78 28.98
C GLU A 355 -8.72 -2.15 30.03
N ALA A 356 -7.47 -2.60 30.09
CA ALA A 356 -6.46 -2.13 31.06
C ALA A 356 -6.16 -0.62 30.90
N SER A 357 -6.17 -0.11 29.68
CA SER A 357 -5.97 1.33 29.39
C SER A 357 -7.23 2.18 29.61
N GLY A 358 -8.37 1.59 30.01
CA GLY A 358 -9.63 2.30 30.20
C GLY A 358 -10.30 2.80 28.91
N TYR A 359 -9.92 2.25 27.76
CA TYR A 359 -10.43 2.67 26.44
C TYR A 359 -11.55 1.76 25.92
N GLU A 360 -12.03 0.83 26.72
CA GLU A 360 -13.11 -0.10 26.38
C GLU A 360 -14.35 0.64 25.85
N ASN A 361 -14.75 1.74 26.50
CA ASN A 361 -15.91 2.54 26.09
C ASN A 361 -15.58 3.69 25.12
N ASN A 362 -14.33 3.79 24.64
CA ASN A 362 -13.95 4.82 23.69
C ASN A 362 -14.57 4.55 22.32
N PHE A 363 -15.17 5.58 21.72
CA PHE A 363 -15.90 5.44 20.46
C PHE A 363 -15.04 4.92 19.30
N LEU A 364 -13.74 5.26 19.24
CA LEU A 364 -12.84 4.79 18.18
C LEU A 364 -12.60 3.28 18.30
N VAL A 365 -12.37 2.79 19.51
CA VAL A 365 -12.14 1.36 19.80
C VAL A 365 -13.41 0.56 19.52
N GLN A 366 -14.56 1.05 20.00
CA GLN A 366 -15.86 0.41 19.76
C GLN A 366 -16.23 0.39 18.27
N MET A 367 -15.97 1.48 17.55
CA MET A 367 -16.18 1.55 16.10
C MET A 367 -15.33 0.51 15.36
N VAL A 368 -14.03 0.41 15.67
CA VAL A 368 -13.13 -0.57 15.06
C VAL A 368 -13.59 -2.01 15.37
N ARG A 369 -14.02 -2.28 16.61
CA ARG A 369 -14.58 -3.58 17.00
C ARG A 369 -15.83 -3.93 16.22
N THR A 370 -16.79 -3.02 16.12
CA THR A 370 -18.04 -3.23 15.37
C THR A 370 -17.76 -3.47 13.89
N GLN A 371 -16.91 -2.65 13.27
CA GLN A 371 -16.49 -2.84 11.87
C GLN A 371 -15.79 -4.18 11.65
N SER A 372 -14.90 -4.57 12.58
CA SER A 372 -14.20 -5.85 12.54
C SER A 372 -15.18 -7.04 12.66
N LYS A 373 -16.12 -6.98 13.61
CA LYS A 373 -17.14 -8.03 13.81
C LYS A 373 -17.96 -8.26 12.53
N ILE A 374 -18.35 -7.18 11.84
CA ILE A 374 -19.07 -7.27 10.56
C ILE A 374 -18.16 -7.86 9.47
N LEU A 375 -16.88 -7.44 9.42
CA LEU A 375 -15.93 -7.90 8.41
C LEU A 375 -15.60 -9.39 8.50
N HIS A 376 -15.57 -9.95 9.72
CA HIS A 376 -15.19 -11.34 9.98
C HIS A 376 -16.35 -12.34 10.00
N ARG A 377 -17.59 -11.87 9.86
CA ARG A 377 -18.78 -12.74 9.90
C ARG A 377 -18.78 -13.82 8.82
N ASP A 378 -18.25 -13.52 7.64
CA ASP A 378 -18.17 -14.43 6.51
C ASP A 378 -16.98 -14.10 5.60
N ASN A 379 -16.74 -14.91 4.56
CA ASN A 379 -15.67 -14.69 3.57
C ASN A 379 -16.12 -13.85 2.36
N ASN A 380 -17.34 -13.32 2.34
CA ASN A 380 -17.84 -12.52 1.23
C ASN A 380 -17.10 -11.18 1.14
N GLN A 381 -16.91 -10.67 -0.08
CA GLN A 381 -16.28 -9.36 -0.27
C GLN A 381 -17.19 -8.22 0.22
N LYS A 382 -18.49 -8.35 -0.03
CA LYS A 382 -19.54 -7.45 0.46
C LYS A 382 -20.30 -8.09 1.62
N LYS A 383 -20.62 -7.30 2.65
CA LYS A 383 -21.25 -7.72 3.90
C LYS A 383 -22.71 -7.28 3.96
N THR A 384 -23.54 -8.16 4.49
CA THR A 384 -24.93 -7.85 4.86
C THR A 384 -24.97 -7.47 6.33
N LEU A 385 -25.57 -6.32 6.63
CA LEU A 385 -25.80 -5.89 8.01
C LEU A 385 -27.08 -6.53 8.57
N THR A 386 -27.03 -6.87 9.85
CA THR A 386 -28.18 -7.30 10.66
C THR A 386 -28.85 -6.08 11.32
N SER A 387 -30.07 -6.23 11.83
CA SER A 387 -30.75 -5.21 12.63
C SER A 387 -29.92 -4.77 13.83
N ASP A 388 -29.22 -5.72 14.45
CA ASP A 388 -28.42 -5.50 15.65
C ASP A 388 -27.17 -4.68 15.32
N ASP A 389 -26.56 -4.90 14.15
CA ASP A 389 -25.44 -4.07 13.67
C ASP A 389 -25.88 -2.61 13.51
N VAL A 390 -27.05 -2.37 12.91
CA VAL A 390 -27.57 -1.01 12.72
C VAL A 390 -27.87 -0.35 14.06
N THR A 391 -28.47 -1.11 14.98
CA THR A 391 -28.79 -0.63 16.34
C THR A 391 -27.51 -0.25 17.09
N GLU A 392 -26.47 -1.07 17.02
CA GLU A 392 -25.19 -0.82 17.68
C GLU A 392 -24.47 0.40 17.11
N ILE A 393 -24.49 0.56 15.79
CA ILE A 393 -23.93 1.71 15.10
C ILE A 393 -24.63 3.00 15.54
N LEU A 394 -25.97 3.03 15.55
CA LEU A 394 -26.74 4.18 16.01
C LEU A 394 -26.58 4.45 17.51
N ARG A 395 -26.45 3.39 18.33
CA ARG A 395 -26.15 3.51 19.76
C ARG A 395 -24.81 4.22 19.96
N LEU A 396 -23.78 3.82 19.22
CA LEU A 396 -22.45 4.45 19.27
C LEU A 396 -22.52 5.92 18.87
N ARG A 397 -23.26 6.26 17.80
CA ARG A 397 -23.51 7.66 17.44
C ARG A 397 -24.11 8.47 18.58
N ASN A 398 -25.11 7.93 19.29
CA ASN A 398 -25.79 8.63 20.38
C ASN A 398 -24.86 8.91 21.57
N THR A 399 -23.82 8.08 21.79
CA THR A 399 -22.84 8.33 22.86
C THR A 399 -21.92 9.53 22.61
N LEU A 400 -21.83 10.02 21.36
CA LEU A 400 -20.94 11.12 20.98
C LEU A 400 -21.49 12.51 21.35
N GLY A 401 -22.76 12.59 21.74
CA GLY A 401 -23.44 13.86 22.01
C GLY A 401 -23.35 14.82 20.83
N ASN A 402 -23.08 16.10 21.11
CA ASN A 402 -23.02 17.18 20.10
C ASN A 402 -21.59 17.53 19.66
N SER A 403 -20.60 16.66 19.90
CA SER A 403 -19.22 16.93 19.47
C SER A 403 -19.10 16.85 17.95
N ARG A 404 -19.09 18.00 17.27
CA ARG A 404 -18.98 18.10 15.81
C ARG A 404 -17.77 17.35 15.25
N HIS A 405 -16.62 17.43 15.93
CA HIS A 405 -15.41 16.73 15.48
C HIS A 405 -15.55 15.21 15.59
N ALA A 406 -16.02 14.71 16.73
CA ALA A 406 -16.19 13.27 16.93
C ALA A 406 -17.26 12.68 16.00
N LEU A 407 -18.38 13.39 15.81
CA LEU A 407 -19.42 13.04 14.84
C LEU A 407 -18.88 12.99 13.41
N LYS A 408 -18.08 13.98 13.01
CA LYS A 408 -17.42 13.99 11.69
C LYS A 408 -16.53 12.75 11.50
N VAL A 409 -15.65 12.45 12.46
CA VAL A 409 -14.74 11.29 12.40
C VAL A 409 -15.53 9.98 12.34
N TYR A 410 -16.59 9.87 13.15
CA TYR A 410 -17.50 8.73 13.15
C TYR A 410 -18.17 8.53 11.77
N TYR A 411 -18.77 9.58 11.21
CA TYR A 411 -19.47 9.50 9.93
C TYR A 411 -18.52 9.19 8.77
N GLU A 412 -17.38 9.86 8.70
CA GLU A 412 -16.37 9.60 7.67
C GLU A 412 -15.87 8.14 7.70
N SER A 413 -15.66 7.60 8.91
CA SER A 413 -15.23 6.21 9.08
C SER A 413 -16.27 5.21 8.60
N TYR A 414 -17.55 5.38 8.97
CA TYR A 414 -18.61 4.48 8.50
C TYR A 414 -18.91 4.65 7.00
N ILE A 415 -18.85 5.86 6.45
CA ILE A 415 -18.96 6.07 5.00
C ILE A 415 -17.85 5.31 4.28
N HIS A 416 -16.61 5.42 4.76
CA HIS A 416 -15.47 4.70 4.18
C HIS A 416 -15.66 3.18 4.27
N PHE A 417 -16.03 2.68 5.44
CA PHE A 417 -16.27 1.25 5.69
C PHE A 417 -17.40 0.70 4.80
N PHE A 418 -18.55 1.36 4.75
CA PHE A 418 -19.70 0.93 3.96
C PHE A 418 -19.47 1.07 2.46
N SER A 419 -18.78 2.13 2.02
CA SER A 419 -18.39 2.28 0.62
C SER A 419 -17.55 1.09 0.14
N LYS A 420 -16.64 0.61 0.98
CA LYS A 420 -15.76 -0.51 0.64
C LYS A 420 -16.45 -1.88 0.77
N TYR A 421 -17.12 -2.14 1.89
CA TYR A 421 -17.55 -3.49 2.24
C TYR A 421 -19.07 -3.70 2.20
N CYS A 422 -19.89 -2.67 1.97
CA CYS A 422 -21.35 -2.80 2.02
C CYS A 422 -22.01 -2.22 0.75
N ASN A 423 -23.35 -2.18 0.78
CA ASN A 423 -24.20 -1.61 -0.26
C ASN A 423 -24.36 -0.08 -0.11
N MET A 424 -24.86 0.58 -1.16
CA MET A 424 -25.10 2.03 -1.16
C MET A 424 -26.21 2.45 -0.18
N THR A 425 -27.15 1.55 0.13
CA THR A 425 -28.24 1.83 1.09
C THR A 425 -27.70 2.20 2.47
N MET A 426 -26.64 1.53 2.95
CA MET A 426 -26.02 1.87 4.22
C MET A 426 -25.25 3.19 4.18
N VAL A 427 -24.63 3.52 3.04
CA VAL A 427 -24.01 4.83 2.83
C VAL A 427 -25.07 5.93 2.89
N GLN A 428 -26.22 5.73 2.24
CA GLN A 428 -27.34 6.67 2.28
C GLN A 428 -27.92 6.86 3.69
N LEU A 429 -28.01 5.78 4.47
CA LEU A 429 -28.43 5.85 5.87
C LEU A 429 -27.49 6.75 6.68
N ILE A 430 -26.19 6.56 6.56
CA ILE A 430 -25.21 7.40 7.26
C ILE A 430 -25.25 8.85 6.77
N LEU A 431 -25.39 9.10 5.47
CA LEU A 431 -25.54 10.46 4.94
C LEU A 431 -26.80 11.16 5.46
N LYS A 432 -27.89 10.41 5.67
CA LYS A 432 -29.13 10.94 6.26
C LYS A 432 -28.92 11.35 7.71
N GLU A 433 -28.25 10.53 8.52
CA GLU A 433 -27.93 10.87 9.91
C GLU A 433 -26.93 12.04 9.98
N MET A 434 -25.92 12.05 9.13
CA MET A 434 -24.95 13.15 9.01
C MET A 434 -25.63 14.49 8.70
N LYS A 435 -26.65 14.48 7.83
CA LYS A 435 -27.46 15.65 7.51
C LYS A 435 -28.35 16.09 8.69
N LYS A 436 -28.93 15.16 9.46
CA LYS A 436 -29.70 15.50 10.67
C LYS A 436 -28.84 16.20 11.71
N ASP A 437 -27.56 15.86 11.77
CA ASP A 437 -26.58 16.41 12.71
C ASP A 437 -25.90 17.68 12.21
N ASP A 438 -26.33 18.19 11.05
CA ASP A 438 -25.77 19.38 10.40
C ASP A 438 -24.24 19.30 10.20
N ILE A 439 -23.73 18.10 9.89
CA ILE A 439 -22.32 17.88 9.58
C ILE A 439 -22.15 17.94 8.05
N PRO A 440 -21.33 18.85 7.50
CA PRO A 440 -21.11 18.94 6.06
C PRO A 440 -20.28 17.76 5.55
N ILE A 441 -20.65 17.27 4.36
CA ILE A 441 -19.92 16.18 3.70
C ILE A 441 -18.53 16.67 3.31
N SER A 442 -17.49 16.00 3.83
CA SER A 442 -16.10 16.34 3.54
C SER A 442 -15.63 15.76 2.22
N LYS A 443 -14.50 16.29 1.71
CA LYS A 443 -13.81 15.73 0.55
C LYS A 443 -13.53 14.22 0.70
N PHE A 444 -13.03 13.79 1.86
CA PHE A 444 -12.75 12.38 2.14
C PHE A 444 -14.00 11.47 1.99
N ALA A 445 -15.16 11.96 2.44
CA ALA A 445 -16.42 11.23 2.28
C ALA A 445 -16.86 11.15 0.81
N TYR A 446 -16.74 12.25 0.05
CA TYR A 446 -16.97 12.25 -1.40
C TYR A 446 -16.06 11.26 -2.13
N ASP A 447 -14.75 11.29 -1.83
CA ASP A 447 -13.76 10.38 -2.42
C ASP A 447 -14.08 8.91 -2.13
N SER A 448 -14.54 8.61 -0.91
CA SER A 448 -14.98 7.26 -0.52
C SER A 448 -16.18 6.78 -1.34
N ILE A 449 -17.17 7.66 -1.58
CA ILE A 449 -18.35 7.35 -2.40
C ILE A 449 -17.98 7.16 -3.88
N ILE A 450 -17.08 8.00 -4.40
CA ILE A 450 -16.56 7.85 -5.77
C ILE A 450 -15.90 6.47 -5.92
N GLN A 451 -15.02 6.11 -4.98
CA GLN A 451 -14.35 4.80 -5.00
C GLN A 451 -15.33 3.63 -4.92
N HIS A 452 -16.47 3.79 -4.24
CA HIS A 452 -17.54 2.80 -4.27
C HIS A 452 -18.07 2.59 -5.70
N TYR A 453 -18.42 3.65 -6.43
CA TYR A 453 -18.95 3.51 -7.78
C TYR A 453 -17.89 2.96 -8.77
N VAL A 454 -16.63 3.38 -8.64
CA VAL A 454 -15.51 2.85 -9.44
C VAL A 454 -15.29 1.35 -9.18
N SER A 455 -15.36 0.93 -7.92
CA SER A 455 -15.14 -0.48 -7.53
C SER A 455 -16.28 -1.41 -7.95
N ASN A 456 -17.50 -0.89 -8.01
CA ASN A 456 -18.69 -1.64 -8.43
C ASN A 456 -19.04 -1.49 -9.92
N SER A 457 -18.17 -0.86 -10.73
CA SER A 457 -18.38 -0.64 -12.16
C SER A 457 -19.69 0.09 -12.48
N LYS A 458 -19.95 1.23 -11.82
CA LYS A 458 -21.18 2.03 -12.00
C LYS A 458 -20.89 3.42 -12.56
N PHE A 459 -20.46 3.48 -13.83
CA PHE A 459 -20.09 4.73 -14.50
C PHE A 459 -21.20 5.79 -14.52
N VAL A 460 -22.42 5.44 -14.92
CA VAL A 460 -23.52 6.42 -15.08
C VAL A 460 -23.87 7.10 -13.75
N LEU A 461 -23.93 6.31 -12.67
CA LEU A 461 -24.19 6.84 -11.33
C LEU A 461 -23.04 7.70 -10.84
N LEU A 462 -21.80 7.30 -11.13
CA LEU A 462 -20.61 8.10 -10.81
C LEU A 462 -20.64 9.46 -11.50
N SER A 463 -20.85 9.49 -12.82
CA SER A 463 -20.82 10.71 -13.62
C SER A 463 -21.87 11.71 -13.12
N LYS A 464 -23.11 11.25 -12.90
CA LYS A 464 -24.19 12.06 -12.33
C LYS A 464 -23.88 12.55 -10.91
N PHE A 465 -23.25 11.72 -10.08
CA PHE A 465 -22.85 12.10 -8.73
C PHE A 465 -21.77 13.18 -8.75
N MET A 466 -20.76 13.04 -9.61
CA MET A 466 -19.69 14.02 -9.80
C MET A 466 -20.24 15.35 -10.30
N GLU A 467 -21.10 15.32 -11.32
CA GLU A 467 -21.71 16.52 -11.89
C GLU A 467 -22.58 17.26 -10.86
N LYS A 468 -23.47 16.55 -10.15
CA LYS A 468 -24.46 17.20 -9.28
C LYS A 468 -23.91 17.65 -7.94
N PHE A 469 -22.95 16.92 -7.38
CA PHE A 469 -22.46 17.13 -6.02
C PHE A 469 -20.97 17.50 -6.02
N VAL A 470 -20.09 16.61 -6.48
CA VAL A 470 -18.64 16.80 -6.30
C VAL A 470 -18.16 18.09 -6.95
N SER A 471 -18.55 18.35 -8.21
CA SER A 471 -18.07 19.49 -8.99
C SER A 471 -18.46 20.87 -8.44
N LYS A 472 -19.53 20.92 -7.62
CA LYS A 472 -20.04 22.15 -7.03
C LYS A 472 -19.38 22.50 -5.70
N TYR A 473 -18.94 21.50 -4.96
CA TYR A 473 -18.45 21.66 -3.58
C TYR A 473 -16.94 21.42 -3.44
N ILE A 474 -16.30 20.76 -4.41
CA ILE A 474 -14.87 20.42 -4.36
C ILE A 474 -14.17 20.95 -5.61
N ALA A 475 -13.00 21.54 -5.43
CA ALA A 475 -12.15 21.96 -6.54
C ALA A 475 -11.65 20.75 -7.35
N PHE A 476 -11.50 20.94 -8.65
CA PHE A 476 -11.03 19.91 -9.56
C PHE A 476 -9.61 19.44 -9.21
N GLU A 477 -9.44 18.13 -9.20
CA GLU A 477 -8.14 17.46 -9.08
C GLU A 477 -7.97 16.40 -10.18
N PRO A 478 -6.74 16.23 -10.72
CA PRO A 478 -6.46 15.26 -11.78
C PRO A 478 -6.90 13.82 -11.48
N ILE A 479 -6.96 13.44 -10.20
CA ILE A 479 -7.41 12.10 -9.79
C ILE A 479 -8.85 11.77 -10.21
N TYR A 480 -9.75 12.76 -10.27
CA TYR A 480 -11.15 12.53 -10.64
C TYR A 480 -11.28 12.09 -12.10
N VAL A 481 -10.40 12.58 -12.97
CA VAL A 481 -10.33 12.16 -14.38
C VAL A 481 -9.97 10.68 -14.47
N LYS A 482 -8.95 10.24 -13.71
CA LYS A 482 -8.57 8.82 -13.64
C LYS A 482 -9.72 7.95 -13.13
N GLN A 483 -10.40 8.38 -12.08
CA GLN A 483 -11.52 7.63 -11.48
C GLN A 483 -12.69 7.48 -12.47
N LEU A 484 -13.04 8.55 -13.19
CA LEU A 484 -14.07 8.53 -14.22
C LEU A 484 -13.68 7.60 -15.38
N PHE A 485 -12.43 7.70 -15.84
CA PHE A 485 -11.89 6.85 -16.91
C PHE A 485 -11.92 5.36 -16.51
N GLU A 486 -11.43 5.04 -15.31
CA GLU A 486 -11.41 3.68 -14.78
C GLU A 486 -12.84 3.10 -14.63
N ALA A 487 -13.78 3.90 -14.13
CA ALA A 487 -15.18 3.48 -14.03
C ALA A 487 -15.78 3.18 -15.40
N PHE A 488 -15.50 3.99 -16.42
CA PHE A 488 -15.96 3.75 -17.78
C PHE A 488 -15.43 2.42 -18.32
N ILE A 489 -14.11 2.22 -18.32
CA ILE A 489 -13.47 1.00 -18.85
C ILE A 489 -13.97 -0.26 -18.14
N LYS A 490 -14.24 -0.19 -16.83
CA LYS A 490 -14.81 -1.33 -16.08
C LYS A 490 -16.28 -1.60 -16.36
N THR A 491 -17.06 -0.57 -16.68
CA THR A 491 -18.50 -0.66 -16.94
C THR A 491 -18.78 -1.09 -18.40
N TYR A 492 -18.08 -0.45 -19.34
CA TYR A 492 -18.26 -0.60 -20.79
C TYR A 492 -16.95 -0.99 -21.49
N PRO A 493 -16.34 -2.15 -21.15
CA PRO A 493 -15.03 -2.53 -21.69
C PRO A 493 -15.02 -2.68 -23.22
N TYR A 494 -16.17 -2.89 -23.86
CA TYR A 494 -16.33 -3.00 -25.31
C TYR A 494 -16.37 -1.66 -26.04
N HIS A 495 -16.69 -0.56 -25.36
CA HIS A 495 -16.50 0.81 -25.87
C HIS A 495 -15.16 1.42 -25.43
N GLY A 496 -14.28 0.62 -24.81
CA GLY A 496 -13.08 1.11 -24.16
C GLY A 496 -12.09 1.77 -25.11
N GLU A 497 -11.92 1.25 -26.33
CA GLU A 497 -11.01 1.84 -27.33
C GLU A 497 -11.54 3.18 -27.86
N GLU A 498 -12.83 3.24 -28.22
CA GLU A 498 -13.50 4.47 -28.67
C GLU A 498 -13.42 5.56 -27.61
N PHE A 499 -13.72 5.22 -26.36
CA PHE A 499 -13.61 6.15 -25.23
C PHE A 499 -12.17 6.60 -24.99
N ALA A 500 -11.20 5.69 -25.09
CA ALA A 500 -9.79 6.05 -24.92
C ALA A 500 -9.32 7.02 -26.01
N LEU A 501 -9.74 6.84 -27.27
CA LEU A 501 -9.43 7.78 -28.36
C LEU A 501 -10.01 9.16 -28.08
N GLY A 502 -11.33 9.25 -27.82
CA GLY A 502 -11.99 10.52 -27.50
C GLY A 502 -11.42 11.20 -26.24
N PHE A 503 -11.00 10.39 -25.25
CA PHE A 503 -10.30 10.89 -24.06
C PHE A 503 -8.94 11.51 -24.39
N HIS A 504 -8.14 10.88 -25.25
CA HIS A 504 -6.83 11.42 -25.64
C HIS A 504 -7.00 12.72 -26.44
N GLU A 505 -7.98 12.78 -27.34
CA GLU A 505 -8.32 14.01 -28.07
C GLU A 505 -8.75 15.13 -27.12
N TRP A 506 -9.64 14.84 -26.16
CA TRP A 506 -10.03 15.79 -25.11
C TRP A 506 -8.83 16.27 -24.29
N LEU A 507 -7.95 15.36 -23.86
CA LEU A 507 -6.79 15.68 -23.05
C LEU A 507 -5.80 16.60 -23.78
N GLN A 508 -5.60 16.39 -25.08
CA GLN A 508 -4.73 17.23 -25.89
C GLN A 508 -5.35 18.61 -26.16
N SER A 509 -6.64 18.65 -26.50
CA SER A 509 -7.37 19.88 -26.86
C SER A 509 -7.71 20.79 -25.67
N ASN A 510 -7.73 20.28 -24.44
CA ASN A 510 -8.05 21.07 -23.26
C ASN A 510 -6.94 22.09 -22.94
N ALA A 511 -7.21 23.39 -23.11
CA ALA A 511 -6.24 24.46 -22.87
C ALA A 511 -6.05 24.81 -21.39
N ASP A 512 -6.99 24.45 -20.51
CA ASP A 512 -6.98 24.81 -19.09
C ASP A 512 -6.12 23.85 -18.23
N LEU A 513 -5.64 22.75 -18.83
CA LEU A 513 -4.71 21.80 -18.22
C LEU A 513 -3.27 22.12 -18.61
N SER A 514 -2.38 22.17 -17.63
CA SER A 514 -0.93 22.33 -17.87
C SER A 514 -0.34 21.10 -18.57
N MET A 515 0.78 21.28 -19.26
CA MET A 515 1.46 20.18 -19.97
C MET A 515 1.84 19.02 -19.03
N ASN A 516 2.26 19.34 -17.80
CA ASN A 516 2.59 18.33 -16.79
C ASN A 516 1.35 17.54 -16.34
N GLU A 517 0.21 18.21 -16.12
CA GLU A 517 -1.05 17.52 -15.79
C GLU A 517 -1.47 16.58 -16.91
N LYS A 518 -1.39 17.02 -18.18
CA LYS A 518 -1.69 16.20 -19.35
C LYS A 518 -0.81 14.93 -19.40
N LEU A 519 0.48 15.08 -19.18
CA LEU A 519 1.43 13.95 -19.19
C LEU A 519 1.13 12.93 -18.08
N ILE A 520 0.86 13.38 -16.86
CA ILE A 520 0.60 12.48 -15.72
C ILE A 520 -0.75 11.76 -15.92
N ILE A 521 -1.80 12.50 -16.31
CA ILE A 521 -3.12 11.93 -16.60
C ILE A 521 -3.02 10.89 -17.74
N GLY A 522 -2.35 11.23 -18.85
CA GLY A 522 -2.20 10.32 -19.99
C GLY A 522 -1.36 9.07 -19.69
N LYS A 523 -0.42 9.15 -18.73
CA LYS A 523 0.35 8.00 -18.26
C LYS A 523 -0.51 7.02 -17.45
N GLU A 524 -1.38 7.55 -16.60
CA GLU A 524 -2.22 6.77 -15.68
C GLU A 524 -3.51 6.23 -16.34
N CYS A 525 -4.03 6.92 -17.35
CA CYS A 525 -5.23 6.54 -18.09
C CYS A 525 -4.90 5.78 -19.38
N GLN A 526 -4.32 4.59 -19.24
CA GLN A 526 -3.99 3.72 -20.38
C GLN A 526 -4.81 2.43 -20.35
N ILE A 527 -5.10 1.90 -21.54
CA ILE A 527 -5.81 0.63 -21.70
C ILE A 527 -4.91 -0.45 -22.30
N VAL A 528 -5.26 -1.70 -22.06
CA VAL A 528 -4.71 -2.89 -22.71
C VAL A 528 -5.87 -3.69 -23.26
N THR A 529 -5.72 -4.14 -24.50
CA THR A 529 -6.69 -5.01 -25.16
C THR A 529 -6.38 -6.48 -24.86
N SER A 530 -7.43 -7.28 -24.74
CA SER A 530 -7.37 -8.70 -24.42
C SER A 530 -8.33 -9.48 -25.30
N GLY A 531 -8.05 -10.77 -25.53
CA GLY A 531 -8.95 -11.66 -26.27
C GLY A 531 -10.22 -12.08 -25.51
N SER A 532 -10.54 -11.42 -24.38
CA SER A 532 -11.73 -11.73 -23.58
C SER A 532 -12.99 -11.18 -24.26
N LYS A 533 -13.99 -12.04 -24.48
CA LYS A 533 -15.30 -11.62 -25.02
C LYS A 533 -16.12 -10.74 -24.06
N MET A 534 -15.85 -10.82 -22.76
CA MET A 534 -16.59 -10.08 -21.73
C MET A 534 -15.88 -8.80 -21.31
N THR A 535 -14.54 -8.80 -21.36
CA THR A 535 -13.69 -7.67 -20.96
C THR A 535 -12.61 -7.43 -22.01
N PRO A 536 -13.00 -7.04 -23.25
CA PRO A 536 -12.04 -6.87 -24.34
C PRO A 536 -10.99 -5.81 -24.01
N CYS A 537 -11.37 -4.70 -23.38
CA CYS A 537 -10.43 -3.73 -22.83
C CYS A 537 -10.35 -3.83 -21.30
N ALA A 538 -9.18 -3.52 -20.76
CA ALA A 538 -8.96 -3.32 -19.34
C ALA A 538 -7.97 -2.18 -19.10
N MET A 539 -8.00 -1.58 -17.91
CA MET A 539 -6.97 -0.63 -17.49
C MET A 539 -5.60 -1.29 -17.53
N LYS A 540 -4.62 -0.59 -18.10
CA LYS A 540 -3.21 -0.98 -18.03
C LYS A 540 -2.78 -0.89 -16.57
N LYS A 541 -2.63 -2.04 -15.93
CA LYS A 541 -2.05 -2.12 -14.60
C LYS A 541 -0.59 -1.71 -14.70
N ALA A 542 -0.16 -0.70 -13.95
CA ALA A 542 1.25 -0.42 -13.88
C ALA A 542 1.95 -1.58 -13.13
N THR A 543 3.12 -1.92 -13.66
CA THR A 543 3.79 -3.18 -13.36
C THR A 543 4.75 -2.96 -12.21
N LEU A 544 4.63 -3.72 -11.10
CA LEU A 544 5.59 -3.71 -9.99
C LEU A 544 6.07 -2.27 -9.66
N GLU A 545 5.11 -1.34 -9.53
CA GLU A 545 5.33 0.13 -9.53
C GLU A 545 6.33 0.65 -8.52
N ASN A 546 6.66 -0.15 -7.51
CA ASN A 546 7.49 0.26 -6.41
C ASN A 546 8.91 -0.29 -6.54
N ASP A 547 9.74 0.44 -7.27
CA ASP A 547 11.17 0.16 -7.45
C ASP A 547 11.91 0.04 -6.10
N LYS A 548 11.43 0.66 -5.03
CA LYS A 548 12.06 0.55 -3.69
C LYS A 548 11.69 -0.76 -2.99
N LYS A 549 10.40 -1.15 -3.05
CA LYS A 549 9.91 -2.44 -2.55
C LYS A 549 10.57 -3.60 -3.28
N TYR A 550 10.55 -3.57 -4.62
CA TYR A 550 11.03 -4.61 -5.52
C TYR A 550 12.38 -4.25 -6.17
N ALA A 551 13.33 -3.73 -5.38
CA ALA A 551 14.59 -3.15 -5.87
C ALA A 551 15.60 -4.10 -6.53
N LEU A 552 15.45 -5.41 -6.37
CA LEU A 552 16.36 -6.37 -7.00
C LEU A 552 16.12 -6.42 -8.50
N SER A 553 17.21 -6.41 -9.30
CA SER A 553 17.15 -6.42 -10.77
C SER A 553 16.46 -7.68 -11.36
N GLY A 554 16.35 -8.74 -10.56
CA GLY A 554 15.60 -9.95 -10.92
C GLY A 554 14.09 -9.75 -10.98
N TRP A 555 13.52 -8.66 -10.47
CA TRP A 555 12.08 -8.40 -10.55
C TRP A 555 11.66 -8.00 -11.97
N THR A 556 11.07 -8.95 -12.70
CA THR A 556 10.43 -8.72 -13.99
C THR A 556 9.07 -9.41 -14.08
N ASN A 557 8.27 -9.01 -15.07
CA ASN A 557 7.00 -9.66 -15.37
C ASN A 557 7.23 -11.08 -15.90
N ILE A 558 6.50 -12.05 -15.32
CA ILE A 558 6.41 -13.39 -15.88
C ILE A 558 5.56 -13.27 -17.16
N LYS A 559 6.22 -13.19 -18.32
CA LYS A 559 5.54 -13.15 -19.62
C LYS A 559 4.73 -14.44 -19.82
N GLN A 560 3.51 -14.31 -20.30
CA GLN A 560 2.71 -15.47 -20.70
C GLN A 560 3.39 -16.15 -21.89
N SER A 561 3.59 -17.46 -21.77
CA SER A 561 4.33 -18.25 -22.76
C SER A 561 3.53 -18.38 -24.06
N THR A 562 4.01 -17.77 -25.14
CA THR A 562 3.53 -17.98 -26.51
C THR A 562 4.09 -19.27 -27.16
N GLY A 563 4.49 -20.25 -26.35
CA GLY A 563 5.06 -21.52 -26.81
C GLY A 563 6.57 -21.47 -27.10
N LYS A 564 7.17 -20.28 -27.24
CA LYS A 564 8.60 -20.10 -27.53
C LYS A 564 9.50 -20.63 -26.38
N PRO A 565 10.50 -21.50 -26.66
CA PRO A 565 11.36 -22.10 -25.63
C PRO A 565 12.07 -21.09 -24.71
N ILE A 566 12.55 -19.98 -25.29
CA ILE A 566 13.22 -18.89 -24.55
C ILE A 566 12.29 -18.27 -23.50
N VAL A 567 11.00 -18.10 -23.82
CA VAL A 567 10.00 -17.53 -22.90
C VAL A 567 9.70 -18.51 -21.76
N LYS A 568 9.70 -19.82 -22.03
CA LYS A 568 9.56 -20.85 -20.98
C LYS A 568 10.74 -20.84 -20.02
N LEU A 569 11.97 -20.71 -20.53
CA LEU A 569 13.19 -20.61 -19.72
C LEU A 569 13.19 -19.33 -18.85
N GLN A 570 12.89 -18.18 -19.45
CA GLN A 570 12.75 -16.91 -18.73
C GLN A 570 11.69 -16.99 -17.63
N LYS A 571 10.54 -17.60 -17.91
CA LYS A 571 9.50 -17.85 -16.90
C LYS A 571 10.03 -18.70 -15.75
N ARG A 572 10.75 -19.79 -16.04
CA ARG A 572 11.32 -20.66 -15.00
C ARG A 572 12.33 -19.92 -14.13
N HIS A 573 13.24 -19.17 -14.74
CA HIS A 573 14.21 -18.34 -14.01
C HIS A 573 13.51 -17.29 -13.13
N GLN A 574 12.47 -16.63 -13.66
CA GLN A 574 11.74 -15.61 -12.92
C GLN A 574 10.98 -16.20 -11.72
N VAL A 575 10.34 -17.36 -11.89
CA VAL A 575 9.68 -18.07 -10.80
C VAL A 575 10.70 -18.51 -9.75
N GLN A 576 11.83 -19.08 -10.19
CA GLN A 576 12.89 -19.52 -9.27
C GLN A 576 13.47 -18.34 -8.49
N PHE A 577 13.78 -17.22 -9.15
CA PHE A 577 14.23 -15.99 -8.49
C PHE A 577 13.22 -15.53 -7.43
N ARG A 578 11.94 -15.42 -7.79
CA ARG A 578 10.89 -14.97 -6.85
C ARG A 578 10.79 -15.87 -5.62
N MET A 579 10.88 -17.18 -5.81
CA MET A 579 10.77 -18.17 -4.72
C MET A 579 12.00 -18.21 -3.82
N VAL A 580 13.20 -18.16 -4.39
CA VAL A 580 14.45 -18.36 -3.64
C VAL A 580 14.96 -17.06 -3.02
N GLU A 581 14.82 -15.94 -3.73
CA GLU A 581 15.44 -14.66 -3.37
C GLU A 581 14.41 -13.53 -3.23
N GLY A 582 13.55 -13.33 -4.23
CA GLY A 582 12.70 -12.16 -4.33
C GLY A 582 11.73 -11.98 -3.16
N ILE A 583 10.82 -12.94 -2.93
CA ILE A 583 9.84 -12.88 -1.84
C ILE A 583 10.55 -12.81 -0.49
N ARG A 584 11.63 -13.58 -0.33
CA ARG A 584 12.45 -13.59 0.88
C ARG A 584 13.08 -12.22 1.16
N ASP A 585 13.56 -11.51 0.14
CA ASP A 585 14.11 -10.15 0.29
C ASP A 585 13.05 -9.16 0.75
N VAL A 586 11.85 -9.22 0.19
CA VAL A 586 10.73 -8.35 0.58
C VAL A 586 10.33 -8.61 2.04
N MET A 587 10.21 -9.88 2.43
CA MET A 587 9.94 -10.26 3.82
C MET A 587 11.09 -9.84 4.75
N ARG A 588 12.35 -10.00 4.34
CA ARG A 588 13.54 -9.58 5.11
C ARG A 588 13.58 -8.07 5.37
N LYS A 589 13.06 -7.26 4.44
CA LYS A 589 12.90 -5.82 4.64
C LYS A 589 11.86 -5.48 5.71
N GLY A 590 11.06 -6.46 6.14
CA GLY A 590 9.97 -6.31 7.12
C GLY A 590 8.63 -5.99 6.47
N ILE A 591 8.43 -6.39 5.21
CA ILE A 591 7.33 -5.90 4.37
C ILE A 591 6.59 -7.07 3.76
N ARG A 592 5.26 -6.99 3.72
CA ARG A 592 4.46 -8.04 3.11
C ARG A 592 4.48 -7.95 1.57
N PRO A 593 4.73 -9.06 0.86
CA PRO A 593 4.55 -9.14 -0.59
C PRO A 593 3.12 -8.81 -1.01
N ASP A 594 2.94 -8.21 -2.20
CA ASP A 594 1.59 -7.94 -2.69
C ASP A 594 0.91 -9.23 -3.14
N TYR A 595 -0.39 -9.39 -2.85
CA TYR A 595 -1.17 -10.57 -3.22
C TYR A 595 -1.05 -10.93 -4.70
N HIS A 596 -1.11 -9.94 -5.60
CA HIS A 596 -1.01 -10.19 -7.03
C HIS A 596 0.36 -10.77 -7.45
N VAL A 597 1.43 -10.46 -6.72
CA VAL A 597 2.77 -11.03 -6.96
C VAL A 597 2.79 -12.50 -6.53
N ILE A 598 2.22 -12.80 -5.37
CA ILE A 598 2.09 -14.18 -4.85
C ILE A 598 1.22 -15.02 -5.78
N GLU A 599 0.02 -14.54 -6.11
CA GLU A 599 -0.91 -15.22 -7.03
C GLU A 599 -0.28 -15.49 -8.39
N ASN A 600 0.36 -14.48 -8.99
CA ASN A 600 1.02 -14.61 -10.29
C ASN A 600 2.19 -15.62 -10.23
N THR A 601 2.95 -15.63 -9.13
CA THR A 601 4.04 -16.58 -8.94
C THR A 601 3.49 -18.00 -8.80
N LEU A 602 2.45 -18.20 -7.98
CA LEU A 602 1.77 -19.48 -7.78
C LEU A 602 1.22 -20.04 -9.10
N ARG A 603 0.49 -19.22 -9.87
CA ARG A 603 -0.10 -19.64 -11.16
C ARG A 603 0.93 -20.09 -12.19
N ASN A 604 2.18 -19.66 -12.04
CA ASN A 604 3.27 -19.96 -12.96
C ASN A 604 4.25 -21.03 -12.43
N SER A 605 4.03 -21.57 -11.23
CA SER A 605 4.93 -22.49 -10.52
C SER A 605 4.56 -23.97 -10.67
N SER A 606 5.51 -24.87 -10.38
CA SER A 606 5.29 -26.32 -10.30
C SER A 606 4.44 -26.70 -9.08
N SER A 607 3.91 -27.92 -9.02
CA SER A 607 3.07 -28.38 -7.89
C SER A 607 3.77 -28.22 -6.53
N SER A 608 5.01 -28.72 -6.42
CA SER A 608 5.82 -28.62 -5.21
C SER A 608 6.03 -27.18 -4.73
N LEU A 609 6.36 -26.27 -5.65
CA LEU A 609 6.55 -24.85 -5.32
C LEU A 609 5.23 -24.17 -4.91
N ARG A 610 4.10 -24.59 -5.49
CA ARG A 610 2.79 -24.07 -5.09
C ARG A 610 2.44 -24.46 -3.66
N SER A 611 2.75 -25.69 -3.22
CA SER A 611 2.57 -26.11 -1.83
C SER A 611 3.42 -25.27 -0.86
N VAL A 612 4.69 -25.03 -1.20
CA VAL A 612 5.57 -24.15 -0.41
C VAL A 612 4.99 -22.74 -0.29
N ILE A 613 4.45 -22.16 -1.38
CA ILE A 613 3.80 -20.84 -1.30
C ILE A 613 2.65 -20.86 -0.29
N LEU A 614 1.80 -21.89 -0.33
CA LEU A 614 0.66 -22.01 0.59
C LEU A 614 1.10 -22.15 2.04
N GLU A 615 2.13 -22.96 2.31
CA GLU A 615 2.71 -23.14 3.65
C GLU A 615 3.27 -21.84 4.23
N THR A 616 3.84 -20.97 3.38
CA THR A 616 4.42 -19.69 3.81
C THR A 616 3.41 -18.55 3.98
N LEU A 617 2.11 -18.75 3.69
CA LEU A 617 1.11 -17.67 3.79
C LEU A 617 0.89 -17.17 5.21
N SER A 618 0.99 -18.05 6.21
CA SER A 618 0.87 -17.69 7.63
C SER A 618 1.99 -16.74 8.05
N ASP A 619 3.22 -17.01 7.61
CA ASP A 619 4.39 -16.17 7.90
C ASP A 619 4.26 -14.79 7.23
N MET A 620 3.56 -14.72 6.09
CA MET A 620 3.23 -13.47 5.40
C MET A 620 1.99 -12.77 5.99
N ARG A 621 1.31 -13.39 6.98
CA ARG A 621 0.02 -12.95 7.54
C ARG A 621 -1.02 -12.72 6.43
N MET A 622 -1.16 -13.71 5.55
CA MET A 622 -2.02 -13.70 4.36
C MET A 622 -3.12 -14.77 4.39
N ASP A 623 -3.50 -15.27 5.56
CA ASP A 623 -4.41 -16.41 5.72
C ASP A 623 -5.78 -16.22 5.05
N ARG A 624 -6.30 -14.98 5.02
CA ARG A 624 -7.55 -14.67 4.29
C ARG A 624 -7.48 -14.92 2.79
N SER A 625 -6.28 -14.99 2.22
CA SER A 625 -6.04 -15.28 0.81
C SER A 625 -5.81 -16.77 0.53
N SER A 626 -5.71 -17.60 1.57
CA SER A 626 -5.37 -19.03 1.47
C SER A 626 -6.38 -19.79 0.61
N THR A 627 -7.68 -19.60 0.84
CA THR A 627 -8.76 -20.29 0.09
C THR A 627 -8.64 -20.07 -1.41
N ARG A 628 -8.47 -18.82 -1.84
CA ARG A 628 -8.36 -18.48 -3.27
C ARG A 628 -7.11 -19.09 -3.91
N LEU A 629 -5.99 -19.05 -3.21
CA LEU A 629 -4.72 -19.62 -3.68
C LEU A 629 -4.76 -21.16 -3.69
N ALA A 630 -5.44 -21.78 -2.72
CA ALA A 630 -5.69 -23.22 -2.65
C ALA A 630 -6.56 -23.68 -3.83
N ILE A 631 -7.62 -22.93 -4.18
CA ILE A 631 -8.41 -23.18 -5.39
C ILE A 631 -7.53 -23.13 -6.64
N HIS A 632 -6.64 -22.14 -6.75
CA HIS A 632 -5.72 -22.08 -7.89
C HIS A 632 -4.75 -23.27 -7.92
N HIS A 633 -4.20 -23.66 -6.77
CA HIS A 633 -3.37 -24.85 -6.68
C HIS A 633 -4.14 -26.10 -7.12
N PHE A 634 -5.34 -26.30 -6.59
CA PHE A 634 -6.19 -27.42 -6.94
C PHE A 634 -6.49 -27.48 -8.44
N LEU A 635 -7.00 -26.40 -9.02
CA LEU A 635 -7.38 -26.34 -10.44
C LEU A 635 -6.21 -26.51 -11.41
N LEU A 636 -5.02 -26.04 -11.04
CA LEU A 636 -3.80 -26.22 -11.84
C LEU A 636 -3.24 -27.65 -11.76
N GLY A 637 -3.74 -28.47 -10.84
CA GLY A 637 -3.46 -29.91 -10.78
C GLY A 637 -4.27 -30.75 -11.77
N TYR A 638 -5.24 -30.17 -12.48
CA TYR A 638 -6.18 -30.89 -13.36
C TYR A 638 -6.88 -32.06 -12.65
N PRO A 639 -7.64 -31.77 -11.58
CA PRO A 639 -8.24 -32.78 -10.72
C PRO A 639 -9.31 -33.60 -11.45
N GLN A 640 -9.48 -34.87 -11.03
CA GLN A 640 -10.57 -35.71 -11.49
C GLN A 640 -11.91 -35.31 -10.84
N LYS A 641 -13.02 -35.85 -11.35
CA LYS A 641 -14.37 -35.50 -10.92
C LYS A 641 -14.60 -35.74 -9.43
N ASP A 642 -14.22 -36.90 -8.91
CA ASP A 642 -14.43 -37.25 -7.49
C ASP A 642 -13.57 -36.40 -6.55
N ASP A 643 -12.34 -36.09 -6.96
CA ASP A 643 -11.48 -35.15 -6.22
C ASP A 643 -12.07 -33.74 -6.18
N PHE A 644 -12.68 -33.32 -7.29
CA PHE A 644 -13.37 -32.04 -7.40
C PHE A 644 -14.55 -31.94 -6.44
N ARG A 645 -15.40 -32.97 -6.42
CA ARG A 645 -16.55 -33.04 -5.51
C ARG A 645 -16.10 -32.99 -4.06
N ARG A 646 -15.14 -33.84 -3.66
CA ARG A 646 -14.59 -33.85 -2.30
C ARG A 646 -13.96 -32.51 -1.89
N PHE A 647 -13.25 -31.86 -2.81
CA PHE A 647 -12.68 -30.54 -2.56
C PHE A 647 -13.76 -29.48 -2.32
N VAL A 648 -14.81 -29.47 -3.14
CA VAL A 648 -15.92 -28.51 -2.99
C VAL A 648 -16.66 -28.74 -1.67
N GLU A 649 -17.02 -29.99 -1.36
CA GLU A 649 -17.71 -30.34 -0.11
C GLU A 649 -16.90 -29.95 1.13
N GLY A 650 -15.58 -30.24 1.12
CA GLY A 650 -14.69 -29.92 2.23
C GLY A 650 -14.46 -28.42 2.46
N ASN A 651 -14.56 -27.59 1.42
CA ASN A 651 -14.25 -26.15 1.49
C ASN A 651 -15.49 -25.26 1.35
N PHE A 652 -16.70 -25.83 1.22
CA PHE A 652 -17.90 -25.11 0.78
C PHE A 652 -18.22 -23.85 1.59
N LYS A 653 -18.01 -23.91 2.91
CA LYS A 653 -18.27 -22.80 3.85
C LYS A 653 -17.32 -21.61 3.63
N ASP A 654 -16.11 -21.87 3.14
CA ASP A 654 -15.09 -20.85 2.98
C ASP A 654 -15.15 -20.13 1.63
N LEU A 655 -15.93 -20.65 0.68
CA LEU A 655 -16.04 -20.11 -0.68
C LEU A 655 -16.92 -18.85 -0.72
N ASN A 656 -16.36 -17.74 -1.23
CA ASN A 656 -17.18 -16.58 -1.61
C ASN A 656 -17.85 -16.79 -2.99
N THR A 657 -18.75 -15.88 -3.38
CA THR A 657 -19.47 -15.91 -4.66
C THR A 657 -18.53 -15.98 -5.87
N SER A 658 -17.39 -15.28 -5.85
CA SER A 658 -16.42 -15.31 -6.95
C SER A 658 -15.67 -16.64 -7.06
N ASP A 659 -15.46 -17.33 -5.95
CA ASP A 659 -14.86 -18.66 -5.89
C ASP A 659 -15.82 -19.72 -6.41
N LYS A 660 -17.08 -19.65 -5.96
CA LYS A 660 -18.16 -20.53 -6.42
C LYS A 660 -18.37 -20.45 -7.94
N LEU A 661 -18.40 -19.25 -8.51
CA LEU A 661 -18.50 -19.08 -9.98
C LEU A 661 -17.30 -19.64 -10.74
N LEU A 662 -16.08 -19.49 -10.20
CA LEU A 662 -14.87 -20.04 -10.80
C LEU A 662 -14.90 -21.57 -10.81
N LEU A 663 -15.27 -22.18 -9.67
CA LEU A 663 -15.37 -23.62 -9.50
C LEU A 663 -16.53 -24.19 -10.32
N ALA A 664 -17.70 -23.56 -10.33
CA ALA A 664 -18.86 -23.99 -11.13
C ALA A 664 -18.51 -24.08 -12.62
N ARG A 665 -17.82 -23.06 -13.15
CA ARG A 665 -17.35 -23.07 -14.55
C ARG A 665 -16.41 -24.25 -14.84
N ARG A 666 -15.55 -24.62 -13.89
CA ARG A 666 -14.62 -25.75 -14.03
C ARG A 666 -15.32 -27.09 -13.90
N SER A 667 -16.20 -27.24 -12.91
CA SER A 667 -17.06 -28.41 -12.69
C SER A 667 -17.88 -28.75 -13.93
N MET A 668 -18.51 -27.74 -14.55
CA MET A 668 -19.29 -27.90 -15.76
C MET A 668 -18.44 -28.37 -16.96
N ASN A 669 -17.19 -27.89 -17.09
CA ASN A 669 -16.28 -28.37 -18.14
C ASN A 669 -15.84 -29.82 -17.93
N SER A 670 -15.93 -30.33 -16.70
CA SER A 670 -15.67 -31.74 -16.35
C SER A 670 -16.95 -32.58 -16.32
N TYR A 671 -18.08 -32.06 -16.81
CA TYR A 671 -19.38 -32.74 -16.84
C TYR A 671 -19.91 -33.15 -15.44
N ASP A 672 -19.58 -32.40 -14.40
CA ASP A 672 -20.14 -32.58 -13.06
C ASP A 672 -21.23 -31.53 -12.77
N PHE A 673 -22.44 -31.82 -13.24
CA PHE A 673 -23.59 -30.90 -13.20
C PHE A 673 -24.23 -30.82 -11.80
N GLU A 674 -24.12 -31.86 -10.97
CA GLU A 674 -24.63 -31.85 -9.60
C GLU A 674 -23.86 -30.85 -8.74
N THR A 675 -22.53 -30.97 -8.72
CA THR A 675 -21.64 -30.03 -8.02
C THR A 675 -21.77 -28.61 -8.57
N THR A 676 -21.95 -28.47 -9.90
CA THR A 676 -22.22 -27.18 -10.53
C THR A 676 -23.49 -26.54 -9.98
N SER A 677 -24.58 -27.31 -9.89
CA SER A 677 -25.87 -26.85 -9.36
C SER A 677 -25.76 -26.42 -7.90
N LEU A 678 -25.07 -27.22 -7.06
CA LEU A 678 -24.82 -26.91 -5.65
C LEU A 678 -24.06 -25.58 -5.47
N LEU A 679 -23.06 -25.32 -6.32
CA LEU A 679 -22.31 -24.06 -6.29
C LEU A 679 -23.14 -22.86 -6.77
N LEU A 680 -23.91 -23.01 -7.86
CA LEU A 680 -24.69 -21.92 -8.45
C LEU A 680 -25.93 -21.55 -7.60
N ASN A 681 -26.55 -22.52 -6.92
CA ASN A 681 -27.70 -22.27 -6.07
C ASN A 681 -27.33 -21.61 -4.73
N SER A 682 -26.05 -21.62 -4.36
CA SER A 682 -25.55 -21.04 -3.10
C SER A 682 -24.86 -19.69 -3.27
N LEU A 683 -25.04 -19.02 -4.41
CA LEU A 683 -24.48 -17.69 -4.67
C LEU A 683 -25.18 -16.62 -3.82
N GLN A 684 -24.38 -15.73 -3.22
CA GLN A 684 -24.89 -14.65 -2.38
C GLN A 684 -25.16 -13.40 -3.22
N LYS A 685 -26.42 -12.93 -3.24
CA LYS A 685 -26.86 -11.76 -4.05
C LYS A 685 -26.07 -10.48 -3.74
N VAL A 686 -25.61 -10.31 -2.49
CA VAL A 686 -24.89 -9.12 -2.02
C VAL A 686 -23.52 -8.94 -2.68
N ASP A 687 -22.90 -10.03 -3.14
CA ASP A 687 -21.60 -10.02 -3.82
C ASP A 687 -21.74 -10.19 -5.36
N MET A 688 -22.96 -10.04 -5.90
CA MET A 688 -23.22 -10.18 -7.33
C MET A 688 -23.07 -8.84 -8.06
N THR A 689 -21.94 -8.64 -8.75
CA THR A 689 -21.79 -7.57 -9.73
C THR A 689 -22.56 -7.88 -11.01
N ASP A 690 -22.83 -6.86 -11.84
CA ASP A 690 -23.53 -7.01 -13.13
C ASP A 690 -22.88 -8.08 -14.01
N GLY A 691 -21.54 -8.07 -14.09
CA GLY A 691 -20.78 -9.10 -14.79
C GLY A 691 -20.96 -10.50 -14.18
N ARG A 692 -20.98 -10.63 -12.85
CA ARG A 692 -21.23 -11.92 -12.17
C ARG A 692 -22.67 -12.41 -12.40
N ARG A 693 -23.67 -11.52 -12.45
CA ARG A 693 -25.07 -11.85 -12.79
C ARG A 693 -25.14 -12.45 -14.20
N MET A 694 -24.51 -11.83 -15.20
CA MET A 694 -24.44 -12.37 -16.57
C MET A 694 -23.72 -13.73 -16.65
N ILE A 695 -22.58 -13.90 -15.96
CA ILE A 695 -21.88 -15.19 -15.92
C ILE A 695 -22.75 -16.26 -15.26
N SER A 696 -23.40 -15.94 -14.15
CA SER A 696 -24.28 -16.86 -13.42
C SER A 696 -25.42 -17.34 -14.31
N LEU A 697 -26.13 -16.43 -14.99
CA LEU A 697 -27.21 -16.79 -15.91
C LEU A 697 -26.72 -17.78 -16.98
N ASN A 698 -25.60 -17.48 -17.65
CA ASN A 698 -25.03 -18.38 -18.64
C ASN A 698 -24.70 -19.77 -18.06
N LEU A 699 -24.07 -19.82 -16.89
CA LEU A 699 -23.69 -21.09 -16.27
C LEU A 699 -24.92 -21.91 -15.85
N LYS A 700 -25.95 -21.27 -15.29
CA LYS A 700 -27.19 -21.93 -14.88
C LYS A 700 -27.96 -22.48 -16.08
N LEU A 701 -28.25 -21.65 -17.08
CA LEU A 701 -28.95 -22.08 -18.31
C LEU A 701 -28.24 -23.27 -18.99
N ARG A 702 -26.90 -23.23 -19.07
CA ARG A 702 -26.14 -24.35 -19.63
C ARG A 702 -26.29 -25.61 -18.79
N ASN A 703 -26.12 -25.49 -17.48
CA ASN A 703 -26.23 -26.59 -16.55
C ASN A 703 -27.62 -27.25 -16.62
N ASP A 704 -28.67 -26.45 -16.65
CA ASP A 704 -30.06 -26.90 -16.66
C ASP A 704 -30.38 -27.60 -17.98
N ILE A 705 -29.93 -27.06 -19.12
CA ILE A 705 -30.01 -27.75 -20.42
C ILE A 705 -29.29 -29.08 -20.40
N PHE A 706 -28.10 -29.18 -19.79
CA PHE A 706 -27.37 -30.45 -19.72
C PHE A 706 -28.08 -31.47 -18.82
N ARG A 707 -28.78 -31.02 -17.78
CA ARG A 707 -29.59 -31.85 -16.88
C ARG A 707 -31.01 -32.13 -17.40
N ASN A 708 -31.37 -31.62 -18.57
CA ASN A 708 -32.73 -31.67 -19.12
C ASN A 708 -33.79 -30.97 -18.23
N ASP A 709 -33.36 -30.00 -17.41
CA ASP A 709 -34.24 -29.18 -16.56
C ASP A 709 -34.67 -27.90 -17.28
N PHE A 710 -35.70 -28.01 -18.12
CA PHE A 710 -36.19 -26.87 -18.90
C PHE A 710 -37.08 -25.91 -18.10
N GLU A 711 -37.69 -26.38 -17.02
CA GLU A 711 -38.44 -25.53 -16.09
C GLU A 711 -37.49 -24.62 -15.31
N GLY A 712 -36.34 -25.16 -14.86
CA GLY A 712 -35.24 -24.37 -14.30
C GLY A 712 -34.75 -23.28 -15.26
N CYS A 713 -34.63 -23.59 -16.56
CA CYS A 713 -34.27 -22.58 -17.56
C CYS A 713 -35.27 -21.41 -17.62
N VAL A 714 -36.58 -21.71 -17.62
CA VAL A 714 -37.63 -20.68 -17.63
C VAL A 714 -37.53 -19.80 -16.39
N LYS A 715 -37.41 -20.43 -15.22
CA LYS A 715 -37.28 -19.71 -13.94
C LYS A 715 -36.06 -18.79 -13.92
N GLU A 716 -34.90 -19.26 -14.37
CA GLU A 716 -33.67 -18.46 -14.37
C GLU A 716 -33.73 -17.28 -15.37
N ILE A 717 -34.49 -17.42 -16.46
CA ILE A 717 -34.75 -16.31 -17.40
C ILE A 717 -35.66 -15.26 -16.73
N GLU A 718 -36.73 -15.69 -16.07
CA GLU A 718 -37.70 -14.79 -15.43
C GLU A 718 -37.13 -14.06 -14.21
N GLU A 719 -36.25 -14.71 -13.44
CA GLU A 719 -35.57 -14.09 -12.30
C GLU A 719 -34.41 -13.16 -12.72
N PHE A 720 -34.03 -13.12 -14.01
CA PHE A 720 -32.90 -12.33 -14.46
C PHE A 720 -33.23 -10.82 -14.46
N PRO A 721 -32.50 -10.00 -13.69
CA PRO A 721 -32.84 -8.59 -13.50
C PRO A 721 -32.30 -7.74 -14.66
N ILE A 722 -32.87 -7.92 -15.85
CA ILE A 722 -32.41 -7.29 -17.09
C ILE A 722 -32.39 -5.75 -17.02
N ASP A 723 -33.34 -5.15 -16.30
CA ASP A 723 -33.50 -3.70 -16.19
C ASP A 723 -32.58 -3.04 -15.15
N GLU A 724 -32.00 -3.82 -14.23
CA GLU A 724 -31.20 -3.29 -13.12
C GLU A 724 -29.69 -3.28 -13.38
N ILE A 725 -29.24 -4.00 -14.41
CA ILE A 725 -27.82 -4.28 -14.64
C ILE A 725 -27.33 -3.67 -15.95
N THR A 726 -26.04 -3.33 -16.00
CA THR A 726 -25.39 -3.01 -17.27
C THR A 726 -25.12 -4.30 -18.04
N LEU A 727 -25.76 -4.43 -19.21
CA LEU A 727 -25.60 -5.58 -20.09
C LEU A 727 -24.31 -5.48 -20.90
N SER A 728 -23.89 -6.62 -21.46
CA SER A 728 -22.74 -6.66 -22.38
C SER A 728 -23.04 -7.54 -23.58
N PRO A 729 -22.39 -7.30 -24.74
CA PRO A 729 -22.53 -8.16 -25.92
C PRO A 729 -22.17 -9.63 -25.64
N TYR A 730 -21.43 -9.91 -24.57
CA TYR A 730 -21.14 -11.27 -24.13
C TYR A 730 -22.43 -12.06 -23.85
N ILE A 731 -23.35 -11.56 -23.03
CA ILE A 731 -24.52 -12.35 -22.63
C ILE A 731 -25.46 -12.62 -23.81
N TYR A 732 -25.64 -11.64 -24.70
CA TYR A 732 -26.36 -11.80 -25.97
C TYR A 732 -25.81 -13.00 -26.78
N ASN A 733 -24.50 -13.03 -26.98
CA ASN A 733 -23.84 -14.09 -27.73
C ASN A 733 -23.92 -15.45 -27.02
N GLN A 734 -23.90 -15.48 -25.68
CA GLN A 734 -24.05 -16.72 -24.92
C GLN A 734 -25.50 -17.25 -25.03
N CYS A 735 -26.51 -16.40 -24.89
CA CYS A 735 -27.91 -16.79 -25.03
C CYS A 735 -28.22 -17.34 -26.43
N ARG A 736 -27.68 -16.72 -27.51
CA ARG A 736 -27.81 -17.26 -28.88
C ARG A 736 -27.12 -18.62 -29.07
N TYR A 737 -26.01 -18.85 -28.38
CA TYR A 737 -25.37 -20.17 -28.40
C TYR A 737 -26.24 -21.22 -27.69
N ILE A 738 -26.83 -20.85 -26.56
CA ILE A 738 -27.75 -21.68 -25.77
C ILE A 738 -29.02 -22.00 -26.59
N GLU A 739 -29.59 -21.01 -27.27
CA GLU A 739 -30.75 -21.17 -28.16
C GLU A 739 -30.49 -22.26 -29.21
N LYS A 740 -29.36 -22.17 -29.92
CA LYS A 740 -28.95 -23.21 -30.89
C LYS A 740 -28.81 -24.58 -30.25
N SER A 741 -28.40 -24.66 -28.98
CA SER A 741 -28.29 -25.93 -28.25
C SER A 741 -29.67 -26.53 -27.95
N ILE A 742 -30.63 -25.72 -27.51
CA ILE A 742 -32.01 -26.15 -27.25
C ILE A 742 -32.66 -26.60 -28.57
N SER A 743 -32.57 -25.79 -29.64
CA SER A 743 -33.16 -26.15 -30.94
C SER A 743 -32.58 -27.46 -31.51
N ARG A 744 -31.29 -27.71 -31.33
CA ARG A 744 -30.68 -28.99 -31.74
C ARG A 744 -31.19 -30.17 -30.94
N LYS A 745 -31.47 -30.00 -29.65
CA LYS A 745 -32.06 -31.06 -28.81
C LYS A 745 -33.51 -31.34 -29.23
N LEU A 746 -34.30 -30.28 -29.45
CA LEU A 746 -35.68 -30.38 -29.92
C LEU A 746 -35.80 -31.10 -31.28
N ASN A 747 -34.86 -30.85 -32.20
CA ASN A 747 -34.82 -31.52 -33.50
C ASN A 747 -34.36 -32.99 -33.44
N LYS A 748 -33.80 -33.43 -32.30
CA LYS A 748 -33.37 -34.82 -32.05
C LYS A 748 -34.39 -35.62 -31.24
N SER A 749 -35.22 -34.96 -30.44
CA SER A 749 -36.29 -35.58 -29.62
C SER A 749 -37.48 -36.08 -30.44
N THR A 750 -37.45 -35.92 -31.77
CA THR A 750 -38.41 -36.53 -32.71
C THR A 750 -38.21 -38.05 -32.89
N THR A 751 -37.13 -38.63 -32.34
CA THR A 751 -36.97 -40.07 -32.13
C THR A 751 -37.16 -40.37 -30.63
N PRO A 752 -38.12 -41.25 -30.25
CA PRO A 752 -38.50 -41.43 -28.85
C PRO A 752 -37.50 -42.33 -28.12
N ASP A 753 -36.62 -41.72 -27.30
CA ASP A 753 -35.96 -42.41 -26.19
C ASP A 753 -36.74 -42.08 -24.89
N GLU A 754 -36.85 -43.05 -23.97
CA GLU A 754 -37.65 -42.93 -22.72
C GLU A 754 -37.18 -41.84 -21.74
N ASP A 755 -35.97 -41.28 -21.91
CA ASP A 755 -35.41 -40.20 -21.08
C ASP A 755 -35.59 -38.78 -21.69
N THR A 756 -36.40 -38.66 -22.75
CA THR A 756 -36.56 -37.38 -23.46
C THR A 756 -37.62 -36.50 -22.78
N PRO A 757 -37.28 -35.29 -22.29
CA PRO A 757 -38.23 -34.39 -21.65
C PRO A 757 -39.34 -33.97 -22.63
N SER A 758 -40.52 -33.63 -22.10
CA SER A 758 -41.67 -33.22 -22.92
C SER A 758 -41.28 -32.12 -23.92
N PRO A 759 -41.60 -32.26 -25.21
CA PRO A 759 -41.29 -31.25 -26.21
C PRO A 759 -41.95 -29.88 -25.87
N ASP A 760 -43.05 -29.88 -25.13
CA ASP A 760 -43.78 -28.67 -24.76
C ASP A 760 -42.96 -27.77 -23.82
N ILE A 761 -42.34 -28.32 -22.77
CA ILE A 761 -41.54 -27.52 -21.83
C ILE A 761 -40.26 -27.01 -22.49
N MET A 762 -39.69 -27.78 -23.42
CA MET A 762 -38.53 -27.35 -24.23
C MET A 762 -38.90 -26.18 -25.15
N ASN A 763 -40.10 -26.22 -25.76
CA ASN A 763 -40.61 -25.12 -26.58
C ASN A 763 -40.83 -23.85 -25.75
N ILE A 764 -41.44 -23.96 -24.57
CA ILE A 764 -41.63 -22.82 -23.66
C ILE A 764 -40.28 -22.20 -23.27
N ALA A 765 -39.30 -23.02 -22.88
CA ALA A 765 -37.96 -22.55 -22.54
C ALA A 765 -37.28 -21.84 -23.73
N LEU A 766 -37.45 -22.37 -24.95
CA LEU A 766 -36.93 -21.76 -26.16
C LEU A 766 -37.59 -20.41 -26.47
N GLU A 767 -38.90 -20.30 -26.32
CA GLU A 767 -39.65 -19.04 -26.50
C GLU A 767 -39.21 -17.98 -25.51
N LYS A 768 -39.11 -18.34 -24.22
CA LYS A 768 -38.63 -17.43 -23.16
C LYS A 768 -37.20 -16.97 -23.43
N LEU A 769 -36.33 -17.87 -23.88
CA LEU A 769 -34.95 -17.52 -24.23
C LEU A 769 -34.88 -16.57 -25.45
N ARG A 770 -35.74 -16.77 -26.45
CA ARG A 770 -35.85 -15.85 -27.60
C ARG A 770 -36.35 -14.46 -27.18
N GLY A 771 -37.33 -14.40 -26.28
CA GLY A 771 -37.78 -13.15 -25.66
C GLY A 771 -36.62 -12.41 -24.99
N LEU A 772 -35.90 -13.10 -24.11
CA LEU A 772 -34.73 -12.54 -23.43
C LEU A 772 -33.64 -12.06 -24.41
N ILE A 773 -33.36 -12.82 -25.48
CA ILE A 773 -32.40 -12.41 -26.51
C ILE A 773 -32.86 -11.11 -27.19
N GLY A 774 -34.15 -11.00 -27.51
CA GLY A 774 -34.76 -9.79 -28.08
C GLY A 774 -34.61 -8.58 -27.15
N ASP A 775 -34.94 -8.76 -25.86
CA ASP A 775 -34.84 -7.69 -24.86
C ASP A 775 -33.38 -7.22 -24.69
N ILE A 776 -32.43 -8.16 -24.62
CA ILE A 776 -31.00 -7.84 -24.55
C ILE A 776 -30.55 -7.07 -25.81
N GLU A 777 -31.01 -7.46 -27.00
CA GLU A 777 -30.64 -6.79 -28.25
C GLU A 777 -31.14 -5.35 -28.30
N VAL A 778 -32.42 -5.15 -27.97
CA VAL A 778 -33.02 -3.81 -27.91
C VAL A 778 -32.28 -2.94 -26.91
N ARG A 779 -31.94 -3.49 -25.74
CA ARG A 779 -31.23 -2.73 -24.71
C ARG A 779 -29.80 -2.38 -25.09
N LEU A 780 -29.05 -3.31 -25.68
CA LEU A 780 -27.69 -3.04 -26.16
C LEU A 780 -27.66 -1.98 -27.27
N LYS A 781 -28.65 -1.98 -28.18
CA LYS A 781 -28.77 -0.93 -29.22
C LYS A 781 -29.06 0.44 -28.62
N LYS A 782 -29.92 0.50 -27.60
CA LYS A 782 -30.21 1.74 -26.87
C LYS A 782 -28.98 2.23 -26.11
N ASP A 783 -28.32 1.33 -25.38
CA ASP A 783 -27.12 1.66 -24.60
C ASP A 783 -25.99 2.18 -25.51
N ASP A 784 -25.82 1.66 -26.72
CA ASP A 784 -24.81 2.16 -27.69
C ASP A 784 -25.03 3.64 -28.08
N ALA A 785 -26.28 4.06 -28.26
CA ALA A 785 -26.61 5.46 -28.50
C ALA A 785 -26.42 6.32 -27.24
N ASP A 786 -26.93 5.85 -26.10
CA ASP A 786 -26.89 6.58 -24.83
C ASP A 786 -25.45 6.76 -24.32
N VAL A 787 -24.60 5.73 -24.47
CA VAL A 787 -23.19 5.76 -24.03
C VAL A 787 -22.40 6.83 -24.78
N ARG A 788 -22.59 6.98 -26.10
CA ARG A 788 -21.92 8.03 -26.87
C ARG A 788 -22.27 9.44 -26.36
N GLY A 789 -23.54 9.68 -26.03
CA GLY A 789 -23.98 10.94 -25.42
C GLY A 789 -23.34 11.16 -24.04
N LEU A 790 -23.37 10.14 -23.18
CA LEU A 790 -22.79 10.19 -21.84
C LEU A 790 -21.28 10.46 -21.83
N ILE A 791 -20.54 9.97 -22.83
CA ILE A 791 -19.11 10.28 -22.99
C ILE A 791 -18.91 11.79 -23.22
N GLN A 792 -19.67 12.37 -24.14
CA GLN A 792 -19.57 13.80 -24.46
C GLN A 792 -19.97 14.67 -23.26
N GLU A 793 -21.09 14.35 -22.60
CA GLU A 793 -21.54 15.02 -21.37
C GLU A 793 -20.47 14.98 -20.27
N SER A 794 -19.81 13.83 -20.11
CA SER A 794 -18.76 13.65 -19.11
C SER A 794 -17.56 14.56 -19.39
N PHE A 795 -17.12 14.70 -20.65
CA PHE A 795 -16.04 15.62 -21.01
C PHE A 795 -16.45 17.10 -20.88
N GLN A 796 -17.70 17.43 -21.19
CA GLN A 796 -18.23 18.78 -20.97
C GLN A 796 -18.26 19.14 -19.47
N MET A 797 -18.74 18.23 -18.62
CA MET A 797 -18.73 18.38 -17.17
C MET A 797 -17.30 18.62 -16.65
N LEU A 798 -16.32 17.83 -17.11
CA LEU A 798 -14.92 18.03 -16.74
C LEU A 798 -14.41 19.41 -17.18
N ASN A 799 -14.72 19.87 -18.39
CA ASN A 799 -14.33 21.19 -18.87
C ASN A 799 -14.88 22.33 -17.99
N VAL A 800 -16.17 22.25 -17.64
CA VAL A 800 -16.82 23.24 -16.76
C VAL A 800 -16.18 23.22 -15.37
N TRP A 801 -15.89 22.03 -14.84
CA TRP A 801 -15.31 21.87 -13.52
C TRP A 801 -13.85 22.38 -13.44
N VAL A 802 -13.03 22.08 -14.45
CA VAL A 802 -11.66 22.62 -14.54
C VAL A 802 -11.70 24.15 -14.58
N LYS A 803 -12.52 24.74 -15.47
CA LYS A 803 -12.63 26.20 -15.61
C LYS A 803 -13.11 26.90 -14.34
N SER A 804 -14.12 26.34 -13.67
CA SER A 804 -14.64 26.91 -12.42
C SER A 804 -13.61 26.87 -11.30
N SER A 805 -12.89 25.75 -11.16
CA SER A 805 -11.88 25.57 -10.12
C SER A 805 -10.68 26.53 -10.28
N ARG A 806 -10.32 26.88 -11.52
CA ARG A 806 -9.25 27.86 -11.79
C ARG A 806 -9.66 29.31 -11.53
N LYS A 807 -10.97 29.60 -11.55
CA LYS A 807 -11.53 30.93 -11.28
C LYS A 807 -11.91 31.15 -9.81
N GLN A 808 -11.94 30.09 -9.01
CA GLN A 808 -12.24 30.17 -7.58
C GLN A 808 -11.02 30.67 -6.80
N ASP A 809 -11.22 31.73 -6.01
CA ASP A 809 -10.25 32.19 -5.01
C ASP A 809 -10.20 31.14 -3.88
N PRO A 810 -9.04 30.52 -3.59
CA PRO A 810 -8.91 29.50 -2.55
C PRO A 810 -9.26 29.99 -1.14
N ARG A 811 -9.44 31.31 -0.93
CA ARG A 811 -9.90 31.91 0.35
C ARG A 811 -11.41 31.95 0.53
N LYS A 812 -12.19 31.53 -0.47
CA LYS A 812 -13.68 31.61 -0.48
C LYS A 812 -14.40 30.26 -0.40
N VAL A 813 -13.69 29.15 -0.17
CA VAL A 813 -14.24 27.79 -0.09
C VAL A 813 -14.20 27.27 1.34
#